data_AF-A0A9P8ZFQ5-F1
#
_entry.id   AF-A0A9P8ZFQ5-F1
#
_cell.length_a   1.000
_cell.length_b   1.000
_cell.length_c   1.000
_cell.angle_alpha   90.00
_cell.angle_beta   90.00
_cell.angle_gamma   90.00
#
_symmetry.space_group_name_H-M   'P 1'
#
loop_
_entity.id
_entity.type
_entity.pdbx_description
1 polymer ?
#
loop_
_entity_poly.entity_id
_entity_poly.type
_entity_poly.pdbx_seq_one_letter_code
_entity_poly.pdbx_strand_id
1 'polypeptide(L)'
;MGVQDQFVRPLRVGVAPFTTVILFAILLAYFFVLYQPGRGPGSIQGIGRQAYEVVFQGAASQLPDTDEFGLPLTAQPKPAGTQPATPSNWWEVPTPTDAIEEASLPMDMWKPLLPQSAGLSEITVQRCMFPPDIVQLCAPKSNWEDSWRNGGSWVRVGPDLNQKSGFWYLNLYYRRTRRQDVPLITNITLLAQGDEATLEDKAAWKKVETSVRDGVRGVPPLYLWYKVGPKLQDYKEKNATSHLITELDVSYGDSPAWYGFEKLPVAVFPGNDKVDPVWLTYRRGPAKPVPQSYPLHFSAEKNGTYKILQVADLHFSTGRGLCRDTTVSPCLDADAMTTTLLAKALDSENPDLVVFTGDQLNGQRTSWNSKSVLTEFAKEVIRRRIPWAVVLGNHDDEDDLSRKELMDHISRMPFSVASSGPEDVDGAGNYVLKIKSPDPSATHILTLYFLDSHGYITADYGLFKQIVDYDYIHQRQIDWFLAESQQIKYIVRPFRPDGAHDTGNITSRVKAGAGQKLAKPNALMFYHIPIPETFNSADVDSHGKPLLVGNQFDADGGSKKNDGFFKKAILSAPEGSQPIPEVKVIGNGHDHITDFCKRVQGVWFCFGGGGSYAAYGRLGFDRRYRVYEISDWGETIRSYKRTEFDEIIDDVVLVGKGAMGSS
;
A
#
# COMPACT_ATOMS: atom_id res chain seq x y z
N MET A 1 51.20 28.38 71.30
CA MET A 1 50.35 28.53 70.11
C MET A 1 51.10 29.41 69.14
N GLY A 2 51.65 29.05 67.99
CA GLY A 2 51.70 27.85 67.16
C GLY A 2 52.22 28.38 65.82
N VAL A 3 53.49 28.18 65.51
CA VAL A 3 54.27 28.89 64.46
C VAL A 3 53.88 28.48 63.02
N GLN A 4 52.71 27.87 62.81
CA GLN A 4 52.33 27.28 61.52
C GLN A 4 51.37 28.12 60.66
N ASP A 5 50.96 29.31 61.08
CA ASP A 5 49.83 30.01 60.44
C ASP A 5 50.19 31.27 59.62
N GLN A 6 51.48 31.58 59.44
CA GLN A 6 51.92 32.74 58.63
C GLN A 6 52.40 32.40 57.21
N PHE A 7 52.63 31.13 56.87
CA PHE A 7 53.09 30.72 55.53
C PHE A 7 52.01 30.06 54.66
N VAL A 8 50.88 29.61 55.23
CA VAL A 8 49.87 28.81 54.50
C VAL A 8 48.76 29.67 53.87
N ARG A 9 48.58 30.91 54.33
CA ARG A 9 47.53 31.82 53.80
C ARG A 9 47.80 32.37 52.38
N PRO A 10 49.02 32.80 51.99
CA PRO A 10 49.23 33.31 50.63
C PRO A 10 49.27 32.18 49.58
N LEU A 11 49.62 30.95 49.94
CA LEU A 11 49.62 29.82 49.00
C LEU A 11 48.21 29.34 48.62
N ARG A 12 47.22 29.43 49.51
CA ARG A 12 45.83 29.01 49.22
C ARG A 12 45.02 30.04 48.44
N VAL A 13 45.35 31.32 48.52
CA VAL A 13 44.59 32.40 47.86
C VAL A 13 45.14 32.76 46.47
N GLY A 14 46.44 32.54 46.22
CA GLY A 14 47.05 32.82 44.92
C GLY A 14 47.23 31.61 44.00
N VAL A 15 47.73 30.48 44.52
CA VAL A 15 48.21 29.37 43.67
C VAL A 15 47.07 28.52 43.12
N ALA A 16 46.07 28.20 43.96
CA ALA A 16 44.94 27.38 43.55
C ALA A 16 44.16 27.97 42.36
N PRO A 17 43.69 29.24 42.38
CA PRO A 17 42.94 29.79 41.25
C PRO A 17 43.80 29.94 39.98
N PHE A 18 45.09 30.28 40.10
CA PHE A 18 45.98 30.38 38.95
C PHE A 18 46.23 29.02 38.28
N THR A 19 46.44 27.95 39.07
CA THR A 19 46.60 26.61 38.50
C THR A 19 45.34 26.13 37.78
N THR A 20 44.15 26.43 38.31
CA THR A 20 42.89 26.05 37.66
C THR A 20 42.70 26.80 36.34
N VAL A 21 43.01 28.10 36.31
CA VAL A 21 42.91 28.91 35.09
C VAL A 21 43.90 28.46 34.02
N ILE A 22 45.14 28.13 34.40
CA ILE A 22 46.15 27.64 33.45
C ILE A 22 45.77 26.26 32.91
N LEU A 23 45.32 25.33 33.76
CA LEU A 23 44.88 24.01 33.32
C LEU A 23 43.63 24.09 32.42
N PHE A 24 42.70 24.99 32.74
CA PHE A 24 41.52 25.24 31.91
C PHE A 24 41.88 25.88 30.57
N ALA A 25 42.86 26.80 30.54
CA ALA A 25 43.36 27.39 29.32
C ALA A 25 44.12 26.38 28.43
N ILE A 26 44.89 25.46 29.02
CA ILE A 26 45.55 24.37 28.31
C ILE A 26 44.51 23.39 27.75
N LEU A 27 43.46 23.08 28.51
CA LEU A 27 42.36 22.22 28.05
C LEU A 27 41.60 22.87 26.87
N LEU A 28 41.33 24.18 26.95
CA LEU A 28 40.73 24.94 25.86
C LEU A 28 41.66 25.00 24.64
N ALA A 29 42.96 25.24 24.82
CA ALA A 29 43.93 25.21 23.72
C ALA A 29 44.02 23.81 23.08
N TYR A 30 43.92 22.74 23.87
CA TYR A 30 43.82 21.38 23.34
C TYR A 30 42.56 21.22 22.48
N PHE A 31 41.37 21.58 22.96
CA PHE A 31 40.13 21.41 22.21
C PHE A 31 39.98 22.33 20.98
N PHE A 32 40.48 23.57 21.06
CA PHE A 32 40.25 24.58 20.03
C PHE A 32 41.43 24.79 19.07
N VAL A 33 42.66 24.42 19.44
CA VAL A 33 43.85 24.66 18.62
C VAL A 33 44.56 23.36 18.21
N LEU A 34 44.74 22.41 19.13
CA LEU A 34 45.54 21.20 18.89
C LEU A 34 44.71 19.97 18.48
N TYR A 35 43.45 19.89 18.91
CA TYR A 35 42.52 18.82 18.55
C TYR A 35 41.88 19.15 17.20
N GLN A 36 42.58 18.79 16.13
CA GLN A 36 41.99 18.73 14.79
C GLN A 36 41.59 17.28 14.50
N PRO A 37 40.31 16.88 14.68
CA PRO A 37 39.85 15.60 14.16
C PRO A 37 40.12 15.58 12.65
N GLY A 38 40.79 14.54 12.19
CA GLY A 38 41.24 14.41 10.81
C GLY A 38 40.12 14.72 9.82
N ARG A 39 40.43 15.51 8.79
CA ARG A 39 39.52 15.88 7.71
C ARG A 39 39.08 14.62 6.94
N GLY A 40 37.97 14.02 7.37
CA GLY A 40 37.08 13.24 6.50
C GLY A 40 36.16 14.19 5.70
N PRO A 41 35.53 13.73 4.61
CA PRO A 41 34.75 14.60 3.73
C PRO A 41 33.37 14.87 4.36
N GLY A 42 33.27 15.91 5.18
CA GLY A 42 31.99 16.42 5.68
C GLY A 42 32.10 17.09 7.05
N SER A 43 31.43 18.23 7.23
CA SER A 43 31.33 18.92 8.52
C SER A 43 30.34 18.18 9.43
N ILE A 44 30.85 17.62 10.52
CA ILE A 44 30.07 16.93 11.55
C ILE A 44 29.43 17.99 12.46
N GLN A 45 28.11 17.98 12.61
CA GLN A 45 27.41 18.76 13.63
C GLN A 45 26.59 17.80 14.52
N GLY A 46 26.75 17.94 15.84
CA GLY A 46 26.10 17.06 16.82
C GLY A 46 24.67 17.52 17.12
N ILE A 47 23.68 16.65 16.93
CA ILE A 47 22.27 16.92 17.22
C ILE A 47 21.78 15.93 18.29
N GLY A 48 22.40 16.01 19.47
CA GLY A 48 21.95 15.29 20.68
C GLY A 48 22.57 13.89 20.89
N ARG A 49 22.00 13.15 21.85
CA ARG A 49 22.62 11.96 22.47
C ARG A 49 22.66 10.70 21.59
N GLN A 50 22.09 10.70 20.38
CA GLN A 50 22.10 9.52 19.48
C GLN A 50 22.36 9.87 18.01
N ALA A 51 22.77 11.09 17.69
CA ALA A 51 22.92 11.54 16.29
C ALA A 51 24.17 12.40 16.08
N TYR A 52 24.96 12.00 15.09
CA TYR A 52 25.86 12.87 14.35
C TYR A 52 25.29 12.97 12.94
N GLU A 53 25.18 14.18 12.39
CA GLU A 53 24.71 14.37 11.00
C GLU A 53 25.90 14.53 10.04
N VAL A 54 25.80 13.89 8.88
CA VAL A 54 26.61 14.21 7.69
C VAL A 54 25.63 14.43 6.54
N VAL A 55 25.63 15.63 5.98
CA VAL A 55 24.80 15.99 4.82
C VAL A 55 25.45 15.46 3.55
N PHE A 56 24.78 14.55 2.84
CA PHE A 56 25.17 14.14 1.50
C PHE A 56 24.09 14.52 0.48
N GLN A 57 24.46 15.36 -0.48
CA GLN A 57 23.63 15.67 -1.67
C GLN A 57 23.88 14.63 -2.77
N GLY A 58 22.87 13.79 -3.04
CA GLY A 58 22.46 13.37 -4.38
C GLY A 58 23.15 12.20 -5.12
N ALA A 59 22.27 11.49 -5.84
CA ALA A 59 22.42 10.55 -6.97
C ALA A 59 23.00 9.14 -6.72
N ALA A 60 22.12 8.13 -6.73
CA ALA A 60 22.45 6.71 -6.78
C ALA A 60 22.63 6.21 -8.21
N SER A 61 23.60 5.31 -8.45
CA SER A 61 23.71 4.53 -9.69
C SER A 61 24.07 3.06 -9.46
N GLN A 62 23.14 2.21 -9.93
CA GLN A 62 23.14 0.84 -10.48
C GLN A 62 23.80 -0.38 -9.79
N LEU A 63 22.93 -1.37 -9.53
CA LEU A 63 23.15 -2.83 -9.64
C LEU A 63 21.89 -3.47 -10.30
N PRO A 64 21.99 -4.36 -11.32
CA PRO A 64 20.92 -5.29 -11.77
C PRO A 64 21.17 -6.72 -11.20
N ASP A 65 20.20 -7.59 -10.88
CA ASP A 65 19.09 -8.24 -11.63
C ASP A 65 17.87 -8.48 -10.68
N THR A 66 16.59 -8.49 -11.12
CA THR A 66 15.43 -8.08 -10.27
C THR A 66 14.07 -8.83 -10.33
N ASP A 67 13.31 -8.61 -9.24
CA ASP A 67 11.97 -9.10 -8.78
C ASP A 67 12.05 -10.42 -7.97
N GLU A 68 11.15 -10.89 -7.08
CA GLU A 68 9.82 -10.61 -6.49
C GLU A 68 9.87 -9.58 -5.31
N PHE A 69 9.82 -8.25 -5.43
CA PHE A 69 9.39 -7.35 -6.49
C PHE A 69 10.30 -6.11 -6.61
N GLY A 70 11.62 -6.33 -6.54
CA GLY A 70 12.65 -5.29 -6.69
C GLY A 70 13.08 -4.96 -8.13
N LEU A 71 12.17 -4.92 -9.11
CA LEU A 71 12.32 -4.72 -10.60
C LEU A 71 13.38 -3.64 -11.02
N PRO A 72 14.12 -3.69 -12.18
CA PRO A 72 13.85 -4.40 -13.45
C PRO A 72 15.04 -5.15 -14.17
N LEU A 73 14.71 -6.17 -14.98
CA LEU A 73 15.60 -6.71 -16.04
C LEU A 73 14.92 -6.78 -17.38
N THR A 74 14.90 -5.64 -18.05
CA THR A 74 14.58 -5.46 -19.48
C THR A 74 13.26 -6.07 -19.95
N ALA A 75 12.22 -5.31 -20.31
CA ALA A 75 12.17 -3.90 -20.67
C ALA A 75 10.69 -3.43 -20.64
N GLN A 76 10.36 -2.13 -20.57
CA GLN A 76 11.13 -0.98 -21.01
C GLN A 76 10.99 0.23 -20.05
N PRO A 77 12.09 0.81 -19.57
CA PRO A 77 12.40 2.20 -19.85
C PRO A 77 12.92 2.33 -21.29
N LYS A 78 12.48 3.33 -22.06
CA LYS A 78 13.04 3.63 -23.40
C LYS A 78 14.57 3.82 -23.33
N PRO A 79 15.29 3.60 -24.45
CA PRO A 79 16.60 2.97 -24.46
C PRO A 79 17.66 3.80 -23.74
N ALA A 80 18.53 3.10 -23.02
CA ALA A 80 19.80 3.63 -22.56
C ALA A 80 20.63 4.09 -23.77
N GLY A 81 20.47 5.37 -24.09
CA GLY A 81 21.28 6.12 -25.04
C GLY A 81 21.49 7.50 -24.44
N THR A 82 22.70 7.74 -23.94
CA THR A 82 23.37 9.02 -23.68
C THR A 82 22.53 10.32 -23.79
N GLN A 83 22.52 11.09 -22.69
CA GLN A 83 21.93 12.43 -22.43
C GLN A 83 20.49 12.42 -21.86
N PRO A 84 20.16 13.29 -20.87
CA PRO A 84 18.81 13.37 -20.33
C PRO A 84 17.86 13.89 -21.43
N ALA A 85 17.04 12.99 -21.96
CA ALA A 85 15.98 13.35 -22.90
C ALA A 85 15.01 14.33 -22.22
N THR A 86 14.73 15.44 -22.90
CA THR A 86 13.65 16.35 -22.52
C THR A 86 12.35 15.54 -22.43
N PRO A 87 11.53 15.66 -21.37
CA PRO A 87 10.26 14.95 -21.27
C PRO A 87 9.44 15.18 -22.54
N SER A 88 9.05 14.10 -23.21
CA SER A 88 8.29 14.18 -24.46
C SER A 88 6.81 14.37 -24.20
N ASN A 89 6.35 13.92 -23.04
CA ASN A 89 4.96 13.98 -22.59
C ASN A 89 4.82 14.69 -21.24
N TRP A 90 3.65 15.30 -20.98
CA TRP A 90 3.42 16.06 -19.75
C TRP A 90 3.40 15.19 -18.48
N TRP A 91 3.10 13.89 -18.59
CA TRP A 91 3.07 12.95 -17.47
C TRP A 91 4.45 12.37 -17.11
N GLU A 92 5.47 12.60 -17.94
CA GLU A 92 6.85 12.15 -17.68
C GLU A 92 7.61 13.10 -16.73
N VAL A 93 7.04 14.28 -16.45
CA VAL A 93 7.63 15.25 -15.53
C VAL A 93 7.48 14.73 -14.09
N PRO A 94 8.58 14.52 -13.36
CA PRO A 94 8.50 14.07 -11.97
C PRO A 94 7.73 15.08 -11.13
N THR A 95 6.67 14.63 -10.45
CA THR A 95 6.06 15.41 -9.38
C THR A 95 7.09 15.55 -8.26
N PRO A 96 7.35 16.76 -7.72
CA PRO A 96 8.23 16.91 -6.57
C PRO A 96 7.70 16.04 -5.42
N THR A 97 8.48 15.02 -5.03
CA THR A 97 8.23 14.30 -3.79
C THR A 97 8.82 15.10 -2.66
N ASP A 98 8.02 15.44 -1.66
CA ASP A 98 8.54 16.04 -0.43
C ASP A 98 9.61 15.11 0.14
N ALA A 99 10.83 15.63 0.30
CA ALA A 99 11.91 14.89 0.92
C ALA A 99 11.54 14.67 2.39
N ILE A 100 11.24 13.42 2.76
CA ILE A 100 11.04 13.06 4.17
C ILE A 100 12.35 13.35 4.90
N GLU A 101 12.29 14.24 5.88
CA GLU A 101 13.45 14.58 6.70
C GLU A 101 13.77 13.38 7.61
N GLU A 102 14.66 12.49 7.15
CA GLU A 102 15.01 11.24 7.82
C GLU A 102 15.41 11.46 9.28
N ALA A 103 16.02 12.61 9.60
CA ALA A 103 16.45 12.98 10.93
C ALA A 103 15.32 12.89 11.99
N SER A 104 14.08 13.14 11.59
CA SER A 104 12.89 13.18 12.45
C SER A 104 12.23 11.81 12.73
N LEU A 105 12.64 10.75 12.03
CA LEU A 105 11.98 9.45 12.14
C LEU A 105 12.29 8.76 13.49
N PRO A 106 11.28 8.11 14.13
CA PRO A 106 11.47 7.45 15.41
C PRO A 106 12.40 6.24 15.29
N MET A 107 13.33 6.10 16.22
CA MET A 107 14.37 5.06 16.21
C MET A 107 14.05 3.89 17.14
N ASP A 108 13.14 4.11 18.08
CA ASP A 108 12.74 3.24 19.18
C ASP A 108 11.35 2.61 18.97
N MET A 109 10.76 2.79 17.78
CA MET A 109 9.48 2.20 17.40
C MET A 109 9.61 1.34 16.16
N TRP A 110 8.88 0.23 16.15
CA TRP A 110 8.73 -0.61 14.98
C TRP A 110 7.66 -0.03 14.06
N LYS A 111 8.11 0.56 12.95
CA LYS A 111 7.29 1.14 11.90
C LYS A 111 7.92 0.74 10.56
N PRO A 112 7.72 -0.52 10.12
CA PRO A 112 8.51 -1.11 9.04
C PRO A 112 8.31 -0.42 7.70
N LEU A 113 7.23 0.35 7.54
CA LEU A 113 6.94 1.06 6.30
C LEU A 113 7.55 2.46 6.22
N LEU A 114 8.13 2.97 7.32
CA LEU A 114 8.86 4.23 7.27
C LEU A 114 10.23 4.04 6.60
N PRO A 115 10.70 5.02 5.82
CA PRO A 115 11.95 4.92 5.08
C PRO A 115 13.18 5.12 5.99
N GLN A 116 13.40 4.20 6.91
CA GLN A 116 14.52 4.24 7.84
C GLN A 116 15.83 3.89 7.11
N SER A 117 16.81 4.79 7.18
CA SER A 117 18.17 4.60 6.66
C SER A 117 19.17 4.09 7.72
N ALA A 118 18.78 4.12 9.01
CA ALA A 118 19.64 3.72 10.10
C ALA A 118 19.76 2.19 10.20
N GLY A 119 20.99 1.71 10.36
CA GLY A 119 21.29 0.28 10.46
C GLY A 119 20.94 -0.33 11.82
N LEU A 120 20.73 -1.64 11.80
CA LEU A 120 20.57 -2.44 13.01
C LEU A 120 21.94 -2.81 13.59
N SER A 121 22.06 -2.89 14.90
CA SER A 121 23.31 -3.23 15.61
C SER A 121 23.25 -4.59 16.32
N GLU A 122 22.05 -5.00 16.74
CA GLU A 122 21.84 -6.22 17.52
C GLU A 122 20.45 -6.78 17.24
N ILE A 123 20.31 -8.12 17.27
CA ILE A 123 19.04 -8.83 17.11
C ILE A 123 18.97 -9.91 18.20
N THR A 124 17.81 -10.09 18.81
CA THR A 124 17.53 -11.21 19.73
C THR A 124 16.10 -11.69 19.59
N VAL A 125 15.86 -12.93 20.00
CA VAL A 125 14.52 -13.53 20.10
C VAL A 125 14.24 -13.89 21.56
N GLN A 126 13.07 -13.51 22.06
CA GLN A 126 12.67 -13.76 23.45
C GLN A 126 11.30 -14.45 23.51
N ARG A 127 11.28 -15.58 24.22
CA ARG A 127 10.04 -16.28 24.58
C ARG A 127 9.25 -15.50 25.62
N CYS A 128 7.93 -15.52 25.51
CA CYS A 128 7.05 -14.94 26.52
C CYS A 128 5.76 -15.76 26.69
N MET A 129 5.40 -16.01 27.94
CA MET A 129 4.15 -16.72 28.30
C MET A 129 2.91 -15.81 28.25
N PHE A 130 3.11 -14.50 28.12
CA PHE A 130 2.05 -13.50 28.14
C PHE A 130 2.03 -12.71 26.84
N PRO A 131 0.86 -12.17 26.44
CA PRO A 131 0.77 -11.30 25.28
C PRO A 131 1.70 -10.09 25.44
N PRO A 132 2.52 -9.78 24.43
CA PRO A 132 3.54 -8.72 24.54
C PRO A 132 2.95 -7.31 24.65
N ASP A 133 1.69 -7.13 24.24
CA ASP A 133 1.01 -5.82 24.23
C ASP A 133 0.45 -5.42 25.61
N ILE A 134 0.34 -6.37 26.53
CA ILE A 134 -0.16 -6.12 27.89
C ILE A 134 1.01 -5.77 28.82
N VAL A 135 2.18 -6.41 28.62
CA VAL A 135 3.31 -6.35 29.56
C VAL A 135 4.65 -6.57 28.85
N GLN A 136 5.59 -5.63 28.99
CA GLN A 136 6.99 -5.79 28.54
C GLN A 136 7.83 -6.72 29.45
N LEU A 137 7.19 -7.63 30.19
CA LEU A 137 7.85 -8.49 31.19
C LEU A 137 8.97 -9.34 30.61
N CYS A 138 8.82 -9.77 29.36
CA CYS A 138 9.76 -10.64 28.65
C CYS A 138 10.68 -9.88 27.70
N ALA A 139 10.60 -8.55 27.66
CA ALA A 139 11.49 -7.75 26.85
C ALA A 139 12.93 -7.96 27.35
N PRO A 140 13.93 -7.99 26.45
CA PRO A 140 15.30 -8.16 26.87
C PRO A 140 15.71 -6.97 27.75
N LYS A 141 16.32 -7.27 28.91
CA LYS A 141 16.75 -6.23 29.85
C LYS A 141 17.84 -5.38 29.19
N SER A 142 17.76 -4.07 29.38
CA SER A 142 18.83 -3.14 29.01
C SER A 142 18.96 -2.09 30.08
N ASN A 143 20.17 -1.87 30.58
CA ASN A 143 20.49 -0.68 31.36
C ASN A 143 21.03 0.43 30.44
N TRP A 144 21.31 1.60 31.01
CA TRP A 144 21.78 2.74 30.22
C TRP A 144 23.11 2.46 29.50
N GLU A 145 24.05 1.75 30.13
CA GLU A 145 25.37 1.45 29.57
C GLU A 145 25.24 0.50 28.39
N ASP A 146 24.40 -0.51 28.52
CA ASP A 146 24.12 -1.48 27.47
C ASP A 146 23.45 -0.80 26.28
N SER A 147 22.39 0.00 26.53
CA SER A 147 21.71 0.78 25.49
C SER A 147 22.66 1.74 24.79
N TRP A 148 23.54 2.40 25.53
CA TRP A 148 24.55 3.26 24.95
C TRP A 148 25.52 2.46 24.06
N ARG A 149 26.18 1.44 24.62
CA ARG A 149 27.24 0.68 23.95
C ARG A 149 26.77 -0.04 22.68
N ASN A 150 25.57 -0.61 22.69
CA ASN A 150 25.09 -1.40 21.56
C ASN A 150 24.13 -0.63 20.65
N GLY A 151 24.08 0.70 20.75
CA GLY A 151 23.37 1.52 19.77
C GLY A 151 21.84 1.53 19.92
N GLY A 152 21.35 1.89 21.10
CA GLY A 152 19.94 2.20 21.34
C GLY A 152 19.20 1.18 22.19
N SER A 153 17.92 1.48 22.43
CA SER A 153 16.99 0.62 23.15
C SER A 153 16.51 -0.53 22.27
N TRP A 154 16.02 -1.60 22.90
CA TRP A 154 15.37 -2.68 22.19
C TRP A 154 14.05 -2.23 21.58
N VAL A 155 13.86 -2.56 20.31
CA VAL A 155 12.62 -2.36 19.55
C VAL A 155 12.03 -3.72 19.26
N ARG A 156 10.76 -3.93 19.60
CA ARG A 156 10.03 -5.17 19.34
C ARG A 156 9.47 -5.13 17.92
N VAL A 157 9.75 -6.16 17.13
CA VAL A 157 9.02 -6.41 15.87
C VAL A 157 7.60 -6.84 16.26
N GLY A 158 6.58 -6.15 15.73
CA GLY A 158 5.19 -6.31 16.17
C GLY A 158 4.68 -7.75 16.04
N PRO A 159 4.78 -8.37 14.85
CA PRO A 159 4.41 -9.75 14.59
C PRO A 159 5.14 -10.79 15.47
N ASP A 160 4.39 -11.82 15.89
CA ASP A 160 4.90 -12.95 16.65
C ASP A 160 5.34 -14.10 15.72
N LEU A 161 6.58 -14.59 15.88
CA LEU A 161 7.09 -15.72 15.10
C LEU A 161 6.29 -17.02 15.33
N ASN A 162 5.63 -17.13 16.47
CA ASN A 162 4.81 -18.28 16.85
C ASN A 162 3.31 -18.06 16.62
N GLN A 163 2.91 -16.96 15.97
CA GLN A 163 1.49 -16.66 15.72
C GLN A 163 0.84 -17.88 15.04
N LYS A 164 -0.22 -18.43 15.66
CA LYS A 164 -0.95 -19.66 15.26
C LYS A 164 -0.16 -20.98 15.28
N SER A 165 1.17 -20.97 15.32
CA SER A 165 2.03 -22.16 15.21
C SER A 165 2.60 -22.66 16.54
N GLY A 166 2.79 -21.78 17.52
CA GLY A 166 3.47 -22.10 18.78
C GLY A 166 2.59 -22.11 20.04
N PHE A 167 3.14 -22.63 21.14
CA PHE A 167 2.49 -22.68 22.45
C PHE A 167 2.64 -21.41 23.29
N TRP A 168 3.58 -20.54 22.93
CA TRP A 168 3.88 -19.27 23.60
C TRP A 168 4.34 -18.24 22.59
N TYR A 169 4.32 -16.96 22.98
CA TYR A 169 4.78 -15.86 22.13
C TYR A 169 6.29 -15.93 21.96
N LEU A 170 6.76 -15.71 20.74
CA LEU A 170 8.16 -15.68 20.37
C LEU A 170 8.48 -14.37 19.65
N ASN A 171 8.94 -13.42 20.45
CA ASN A 171 9.09 -12.03 20.03
C ASN A 171 10.49 -11.77 19.49
N LEU A 172 10.57 -11.14 18.32
CA LEU A 172 11.80 -10.68 17.71
C LEU A 172 12.08 -9.23 18.15
N TYR A 173 13.33 -8.94 18.50
CA TYR A 173 13.79 -7.61 18.90
C TYR A 173 15.05 -7.22 18.15
N TYR A 174 15.19 -5.93 17.87
CA TYR A 174 16.43 -5.36 17.36
C TYR A 174 16.82 -4.08 18.08
N ARG A 175 18.07 -3.65 17.89
CA ARG A 175 18.55 -2.30 18.22
C ARG A 175 18.91 -1.56 16.95
N ARG A 176 18.62 -0.26 16.91
CA ARG A 176 18.85 0.60 15.74
C ARG A 176 19.63 1.84 16.16
N THR A 177 20.64 2.21 15.37
CA THR A 177 21.48 3.37 15.69
C THR A 177 21.97 4.12 14.46
N ARG A 178 22.20 5.43 14.65
CA ARG A 178 22.93 6.32 13.71
C ARG A 178 24.36 6.59 14.17
N ARG A 179 24.79 5.98 15.27
CA ARG A 179 26.14 6.17 15.80
C ARG A 179 27.18 5.66 14.82
N GLN A 180 28.22 6.45 14.63
CA GLN A 180 29.26 6.11 13.66
C GLN A 180 30.24 5.06 14.18
N ASP A 181 30.32 4.88 15.49
CA ASP A 181 31.30 4.05 16.18
C ASP A 181 30.78 2.67 16.63
N VAL A 182 29.52 2.36 16.32
CA VAL A 182 28.86 1.09 16.61
C VAL A 182 28.88 0.21 15.35
N PRO A 183 29.34 -1.05 15.43
CA PRO A 183 29.25 -2.00 14.32
C PRO A 183 27.80 -2.30 13.93
N LEU A 184 27.52 -2.39 12.62
CA LEU A 184 26.16 -2.57 12.09
C LEU A 184 25.99 -3.89 11.36
N ILE A 185 24.76 -4.39 11.33
CA ILE A 185 24.39 -5.66 10.73
C ILE A 185 24.36 -5.50 9.21
N THR A 186 25.07 -6.38 8.52
CA THR A 186 25.19 -6.39 7.05
C THR A 186 24.53 -7.60 6.43
N ASN A 187 24.28 -8.67 7.19
CA ASN A 187 23.60 -9.85 6.66
C ASN A 187 22.86 -10.61 7.75
N ILE A 188 21.84 -11.37 7.36
CA ILE A 188 21.09 -12.28 8.24
C ILE A 188 20.81 -13.60 7.53
N THR A 189 20.73 -14.70 8.27
CA THR A 189 20.36 -16.01 7.74
C THR A 189 19.78 -16.91 8.84
N LEU A 190 19.07 -17.97 8.44
CA LEU A 190 18.55 -18.99 9.34
C LEU A 190 19.25 -20.32 9.06
N LEU A 191 19.81 -20.93 10.11
CA LEU A 191 20.52 -22.21 10.00
C LEU A 191 19.96 -23.24 10.99
N ALA A 192 19.88 -24.50 10.55
CA ALA A 192 19.55 -25.59 11.47
C ALA A 192 20.72 -25.82 12.45
N GLN A 193 20.42 -26.51 13.55
CA GLN A 193 21.44 -26.88 14.51
C GLN A 193 22.50 -27.78 13.85
N GLY A 194 23.76 -27.32 13.85
CA GLY A 194 24.90 -28.06 13.28
C GLY A 194 25.37 -27.56 11.91
N ASP A 195 24.57 -26.75 11.20
CA ASP A 195 24.90 -26.28 9.84
C ASP A 195 25.82 -25.05 9.80
N GLU A 196 26.43 -24.71 10.92
CA GLU A 196 27.19 -23.48 11.13
C GLU A 196 28.50 -23.45 10.34
N ALA A 197 28.95 -24.61 9.84
CA ALA A 197 30.10 -24.75 8.97
C ALA A 197 29.87 -24.13 7.57
N THR A 198 28.62 -23.84 7.21
CA THR A 198 28.25 -23.16 5.96
C THR A 198 28.53 -21.65 5.98
N LEU A 199 28.79 -21.06 7.16
CA LEU A 199 29.07 -19.64 7.30
C LEU A 199 30.52 -19.31 6.94
N GLU A 200 30.70 -18.53 5.89
CA GLU A 200 31.96 -17.87 5.61
C GLU A 200 32.26 -16.81 6.68
N ASP A 201 33.51 -16.78 7.17
CA ASP A 201 33.97 -15.85 8.20
C ASP A 201 33.12 -15.92 9.49
N LYS A 202 32.96 -17.14 10.04
CA LYS A 202 32.15 -17.43 11.24
C LYS A 202 32.40 -16.47 12.41
N ALA A 203 33.60 -15.91 12.54
CA ALA A 203 33.94 -14.96 13.61
C ALA A 203 33.13 -13.64 13.54
N ALA A 204 32.71 -13.22 12.34
CA ALA A 204 31.89 -12.03 12.14
C ALA A 204 30.38 -12.28 12.34
N TRP A 205 29.96 -13.53 12.48
CA TRP A 205 28.57 -13.92 12.67
C TRP A 205 28.24 -14.11 14.15
N LYS A 206 27.07 -13.60 14.55
CA LYS A 206 26.50 -13.80 15.88
C LYS A 206 25.27 -14.70 15.79
N LYS A 207 25.22 -15.72 16.63
CA LYS A 207 24.06 -16.61 16.81
C LYS A 207 23.10 -15.99 17.83
N VAL A 208 21.82 -15.92 17.49
CA VAL A 208 20.77 -15.67 18.48
C VAL A 208 20.55 -16.96 19.28
N GLU A 209 20.64 -16.86 20.61
CA GLU A 209 20.61 -18.04 21.49
C GLU A 209 19.27 -18.80 21.43
N THR A 210 18.17 -18.07 21.35
CA THR A 210 16.83 -18.64 21.25
C THR A 210 16.55 -19.07 19.81
N SER A 211 16.11 -20.31 19.64
CA SER A 211 15.61 -20.80 18.34
C SER A 211 14.41 -19.97 17.87
N VAL A 212 14.36 -19.65 16.58
CA VAL A 212 13.17 -19.01 15.97
C VAL A 212 11.97 -19.97 15.87
N ARG A 213 12.16 -21.24 16.24
CA ARG A 213 11.12 -22.28 16.34
C ARG A 213 10.82 -22.70 17.79
N ASP A 214 11.35 -21.97 18.78
CA ASP A 214 11.09 -22.27 20.19
C ASP A 214 9.59 -22.20 20.48
N GLY A 215 9.00 -23.30 20.97
CA GLY A 215 7.56 -23.39 21.24
C GLY A 215 6.71 -23.97 20.12
N VAL A 216 7.29 -24.33 18.97
CA VAL A 216 6.60 -25.02 17.88
C VAL A 216 6.82 -26.53 17.98
N ARG A 217 5.74 -27.33 17.98
CA ARG A 217 5.84 -28.79 18.15
C ARG A 217 6.27 -29.48 16.86
N GLY A 218 7.19 -30.44 16.99
CA GLY A 218 7.51 -31.38 15.90
C GLY A 218 8.40 -30.81 14.80
N VAL A 219 8.98 -29.62 15.00
CA VAL A 219 9.97 -29.03 14.09
C VAL A 219 11.34 -28.93 14.77
N PRO A 220 12.44 -29.23 14.07
CA PRO A 220 13.78 -29.13 14.65
C PRO A 220 14.18 -27.66 14.88
N PRO A 221 15.04 -27.37 15.87
CA PRO A 221 15.52 -26.02 16.15
C PRO A 221 16.15 -25.34 14.93
N LEU A 222 15.87 -24.05 14.78
CA LEU A 222 16.39 -23.19 13.73
C LEU A 222 16.88 -21.90 14.38
N TYR A 223 18.09 -21.46 14.07
CA TYR A 223 18.71 -20.32 14.72
C TYR A 223 18.91 -19.17 13.75
N LEU A 224 18.59 -17.96 14.22
CA LEU A 224 18.92 -16.73 13.51
C LEU A 224 20.39 -16.39 13.72
N TRP A 225 21.08 -16.15 12.62
CA TRP A 225 22.45 -15.67 12.58
C TRP A 225 22.49 -14.32 11.88
N TYR A 226 23.27 -13.38 12.42
CA TYR A 226 23.48 -12.09 11.80
C TYR A 226 24.96 -11.72 11.74
N LYS A 227 25.40 -11.18 10.60
CA LYS A 227 26.77 -10.76 10.36
C LYS A 227 26.94 -9.31 10.75
N VAL A 228 27.90 -9.04 11.63
CA VAL A 228 28.25 -7.68 12.03
C VAL A 228 29.40 -7.19 11.15
N GLY A 229 29.16 -6.10 10.43
CA GLY A 229 30.14 -5.45 9.56
C GLY A 229 30.94 -4.35 10.27
N PRO A 230 31.72 -3.57 9.48
CA PRO A 230 32.47 -2.42 9.98
C PRO A 230 31.56 -1.36 10.64
N LYS A 231 32.17 -0.46 11.43
CA LYS A 231 31.48 0.71 11.98
C LYS A 231 31.23 1.72 10.85
N LEU A 232 30.20 2.55 10.96
CA LEU A 232 29.87 3.50 9.89
C LEU A 232 31.05 4.45 9.56
N GLN A 233 31.83 4.87 10.57
CA GLN A 233 33.04 5.68 10.40
C GLN A 233 34.16 5.00 9.59
N ASP A 234 34.17 3.66 9.54
CA ASP A 234 35.23 2.87 8.91
C ASP A 234 34.93 2.61 7.42
N TYR A 235 33.71 2.89 6.96
CA TYR A 235 33.38 2.78 5.55
C TYR A 235 34.03 3.91 4.74
N LYS A 236 34.76 3.51 3.69
CA LYS A 236 35.44 4.44 2.77
C LYS A 236 34.57 4.82 1.56
N GLU A 237 33.53 4.04 1.31
CA GLU A 237 32.67 4.17 0.14
C GLU A 237 31.41 4.98 0.47
N LYS A 238 30.98 5.83 -0.46
CA LYS A 238 29.79 6.68 -0.29
C LYS A 238 28.49 5.87 -0.13
N ASN A 239 28.44 4.64 -0.64
CA ASN A 239 27.25 3.78 -0.62
C ASN A 239 27.28 2.73 0.50
N ALA A 240 28.13 2.92 1.51
CA ALA A 240 28.26 2.06 2.69
C ALA A 240 26.93 1.58 3.30
N THR A 241 25.95 2.47 3.35
CA THR A 241 24.64 2.20 3.97
C THR A 241 23.78 1.25 3.15
N SER A 242 24.03 1.11 1.85
CA SER A 242 23.21 0.28 0.94
C SER A 242 23.24 -1.21 1.27
N HIS A 243 24.26 -1.69 2.00
CA HIS A 243 24.38 -3.10 2.38
C HIS A 243 23.89 -3.38 3.81
N LEU A 244 23.54 -2.36 4.58
CA LEU A 244 23.10 -2.51 5.97
C LEU A 244 21.70 -3.08 6.03
N ILE A 245 21.43 -3.91 7.04
CA ILE A 245 20.06 -4.27 7.39
C ILE A 245 19.47 -3.11 8.21
N THR A 246 18.33 -2.58 7.78
CA THR A 246 17.71 -1.38 8.39
C THR A 246 16.36 -1.67 9.08
N GLU A 247 15.72 -2.78 8.75
CA GLU A 247 14.44 -3.19 9.33
C GLU A 247 14.22 -4.71 9.25
N LEU A 248 13.46 -5.24 10.20
CA LEU A 248 12.99 -6.63 10.23
C LEU A 248 11.47 -6.66 10.32
N ASP A 249 10.89 -7.68 9.70
CA ASP A 249 9.45 -7.91 9.71
C ASP A 249 9.14 -9.40 9.54
N VAL A 250 7.94 -9.83 9.89
CA VAL A 250 7.47 -11.21 9.74
C VAL A 250 6.27 -11.22 8.81
N SER A 251 6.30 -12.10 7.82
CA SER A 251 5.16 -12.35 6.93
C SER A 251 4.62 -13.75 7.15
N TYR A 252 3.33 -13.93 6.91
CA TYR A 252 2.63 -15.20 7.07
C TYR A 252 2.07 -15.65 5.73
N GLY A 253 1.94 -16.96 5.55
CA GLY A 253 1.51 -17.52 4.28
C GLY A 253 2.58 -17.48 3.20
N ASP A 254 2.17 -17.88 2.01
CA ASP A 254 3.04 -17.93 0.82
C ASP A 254 3.13 -16.58 0.11
N SER A 255 2.49 -15.55 0.66
CA SER A 255 2.50 -14.20 0.11
C SER A 255 3.93 -13.65 -0.07
N PRO A 256 4.13 -12.82 -1.10
CA PRO A 256 5.38 -12.10 -1.30
C PRO A 256 5.77 -11.21 -0.12
N ALA A 257 7.06 -10.88 -0.01
CA ALA A 257 7.49 -9.87 0.95
C ALA A 257 6.92 -8.49 0.59
N TRP A 258 6.73 -7.63 1.59
CA TRP A 258 6.33 -6.24 1.36
C TRP A 258 7.35 -5.53 0.46
N TYR A 259 6.90 -4.58 -0.36
CA TYR A 259 7.80 -3.86 -1.26
C TYR A 259 9.01 -3.26 -0.53
N GLY A 260 10.21 -3.53 -1.05
CA GLY A 260 11.47 -3.11 -0.45
C GLY A 260 12.02 -4.05 0.64
N PHE A 261 11.29 -5.11 0.98
CA PHE A 261 11.76 -6.20 1.84
C PHE A 261 12.17 -7.41 1.00
N GLU A 262 13.08 -8.20 1.55
CA GLU A 262 13.52 -9.48 1.05
C GLU A 262 13.04 -10.58 2.02
N LYS A 263 12.57 -11.71 1.48
CA LYS A 263 12.19 -12.88 2.27
C LYS A 263 13.40 -13.79 2.45
N LEU A 264 13.63 -14.29 3.68
CA LEU A 264 14.68 -15.29 3.87
C LEU A 264 14.33 -16.61 3.17
N PRO A 265 15.33 -17.32 2.60
CA PRO A 265 15.10 -18.51 1.79
C PRO A 265 14.57 -19.71 2.60
N VAL A 266 14.74 -19.69 3.92
CA VAL A 266 14.26 -20.74 4.82
C VAL A 266 13.12 -20.16 5.66
N ALA A 267 11.95 -20.82 5.63
CA ALA A 267 10.84 -20.45 6.49
C ALA A 267 11.16 -20.70 7.96
N VAL A 268 10.76 -19.76 8.83
CA VAL A 268 10.78 -19.93 10.28
C VAL A 268 9.91 -21.13 10.63
N PHE A 269 8.71 -21.19 10.08
CA PHE A 269 7.86 -22.38 10.13
C PHE A 269 7.40 -22.71 8.70
N PRO A 270 7.62 -23.92 8.19
CA PRO A 270 7.31 -24.27 6.80
C PRO A 270 5.81 -24.41 6.50
N GLY A 271 4.94 -24.26 7.49
CA GLY A 271 3.50 -24.48 7.32
C GLY A 271 3.08 -25.95 7.41
N ASN A 272 1.77 -26.17 7.51
CA ASN A 272 1.11 -27.46 7.32
C ASN A 272 -0.35 -27.25 6.90
N ASP A 273 -1.18 -28.30 6.91
CA ASP A 273 -2.60 -28.21 6.50
C ASP A 273 -3.48 -27.29 7.36
N LYS A 274 -3.02 -26.91 8.56
CA LYS A 274 -3.79 -26.12 9.52
C LYS A 274 -3.19 -24.77 9.85
N VAL A 275 -1.90 -24.58 9.57
CA VAL A 275 -1.13 -23.42 10.00
C VAL A 275 -0.28 -22.95 8.85
N ASP A 276 -0.43 -21.68 8.52
CA ASP A 276 0.29 -21.03 7.43
C ASP A 276 1.80 -20.97 7.73
N PRO A 277 2.64 -20.99 6.69
CA PRO A 277 4.08 -20.80 6.87
C PRO A 277 4.38 -19.42 7.46
N VAL A 278 5.47 -19.34 8.22
CA VAL A 278 5.95 -18.11 8.86
C VAL A 278 7.33 -17.79 8.29
N TRP A 279 7.52 -16.56 7.86
CA TRP A 279 8.73 -16.11 7.20
C TRP A 279 9.30 -14.88 7.88
N LEU A 280 10.62 -14.85 8.03
CA LEU A 280 11.34 -13.65 8.42
C LEU A 280 11.71 -12.87 7.16
N THR A 281 11.36 -11.59 7.13
CA THR A 281 11.67 -10.66 6.05
C THR A 281 12.52 -9.51 6.59
N TYR A 282 13.32 -8.89 5.73
CA TYR A 282 14.22 -7.82 6.12
C TYR A 282 14.37 -6.78 5.02
N ARG A 283 14.72 -5.56 5.40
CA ARG A 283 15.09 -4.51 4.45
C ARG A 283 16.59 -4.26 4.47
N ARG A 284 17.16 -4.14 3.28
CA ARG A 284 18.55 -3.78 3.05
C ARG A 284 18.66 -2.36 2.49
N GLY A 285 19.59 -1.59 3.04
CA GLY A 285 19.86 -0.23 2.62
C GLY A 285 18.82 0.78 3.08
N PRO A 286 18.96 2.05 2.61
CA PRO A 286 17.87 3.01 2.72
C PRO A 286 16.63 2.46 2.01
N ALA A 287 15.45 2.82 2.49
CA ALA A 287 14.23 2.34 1.87
C ALA A 287 14.14 2.79 0.41
N LYS A 288 13.86 1.83 -0.47
CA LYS A 288 13.62 2.10 -1.88
C LYS A 288 12.37 2.98 -2.00
N PRO A 289 12.39 4.05 -2.81
CA PRO A 289 11.17 4.81 -3.06
C PRO A 289 10.11 3.87 -3.64
N VAL A 290 8.88 4.03 -3.18
CA VAL A 290 7.73 3.27 -3.68
C VAL A 290 7.47 3.69 -5.13
N PRO A 291 7.47 2.77 -6.10
CA PRO A 291 7.18 3.06 -7.49
C PRO A 291 5.81 3.70 -7.60
N GLN A 292 5.77 4.89 -8.17
CA GLN A 292 4.54 5.64 -8.39
C GLN A 292 4.01 5.37 -9.80
N SER A 293 2.69 5.38 -9.94
CA SER A 293 2.07 5.47 -11.27
C SER A 293 2.34 6.84 -11.88
N TYR A 294 2.45 6.90 -13.21
CA TYR A 294 2.26 8.18 -13.90
C TYR A 294 0.85 8.71 -13.63
N PRO A 295 0.63 10.04 -13.69
CA PRO A 295 -0.70 10.61 -13.70
C PRO A 295 -1.59 9.90 -14.74
N LEU A 296 -2.81 9.52 -14.35
CA LEU A 296 -3.70 8.76 -15.24
C LEU A 296 -4.06 9.58 -16.47
N HIS A 297 -3.91 8.96 -17.64
CA HIS A 297 -4.12 9.61 -18.93
C HIS A 297 -4.61 8.60 -19.97
N PHE A 298 -5.38 9.09 -20.94
CA PHE A 298 -5.64 8.34 -22.18
C PHE A 298 -4.35 8.24 -23.00
N SER A 299 -4.17 7.15 -23.74
CA SER A 299 -3.04 7.02 -24.66
C SER A 299 -3.44 7.46 -26.07
N ALA A 300 -2.59 8.27 -26.71
CA ALA A 300 -2.74 8.63 -28.12
C ALA A 300 -2.59 7.40 -29.04
N GLU A 301 -1.75 6.43 -28.64
CA GLU A 301 -1.52 5.18 -29.38
C GLU A 301 -2.77 4.28 -29.38
N LYS A 302 -3.61 4.43 -28.35
CA LYS A 302 -4.88 3.72 -28.20
C LYS A 302 -6.07 4.50 -28.79
N ASN A 303 -5.83 5.50 -29.64
CA ASN A 303 -6.85 6.28 -30.34
C ASN A 303 -8.01 6.77 -29.44
N GLY A 304 -7.69 7.26 -28.24
CA GLY A 304 -8.68 7.77 -27.30
C GLY A 304 -9.51 6.71 -26.59
N THR A 305 -8.98 5.49 -26.49
CA THR A 305 -9.52 4.42 -25.64
C THR A 305 -8.78 4.31 -24.31
N TYR A 306 -9.50 3.91 -23.27
CA TYR A 306 -9.01 3.66 -21.92
C TYR A 306 -9.78 2.49 -21.32
N LYS A 307 -9.08 1.46 -20.84
CA LYS A 307 -9.70 0.24 -20.34
C LYS A 307 -9.56 0.10 -18.83
N ILE A 308 -10.67 -0.13 -18.14
CA ILE A 308 -10.73 -0.42 -16.71
C ILE A 308 -11.17 -1.87 -16.50
N LEU A 309 -10.38 -2.65 -15.77
CA LEU A 309 -10.78 -3.97 -15.29
C LEU A 309 -11.31 -3.83 -13.84
N GLN A 310 -12.59 -4.15 -13.63
CA GLN A 310 -13.19 -4.22 -12.31
C GLN A 310 -13.01 -5.63 -11.72
N VAL A 311 -12.39 -5.71 -10.55
CA VAL A 311 -12.12 -6.95 -9.82
C VAL A 311 -12.81 -6.88 -8.48
N ALA A 312 -13.86 -7.67 -8.29
CA ALA A 312 -14.66 -7.68 -7.07
C ALA A 312 -14.39 -8.94 -6.25
N ASP A 313 -14.47 -8.80 -4.93
CA ASP A 313 -14.67 -9.91 -3.99
C ASP A 313 -13.62 -11.02 -4.13
N LEU A 314 -12.35 -10.64 -4.01
CA LEU A 314 -11.27 -11.62 -4.16
C LEU A 314 -11.18 -12.58 -2.97
N HIS A 315 -11.57 -12.17 -1.76
CA HIS A 315 -11.62 -13.00 -0.56
C HIS A 315 -10.32 -13.76 -0.27
N PHE A 316 -9.17 -13.10 -0.39
CA PHE A 316 -7.89 -13.72 -0.03
C PHE A 316 -7.78 -13.92 1.48
N SER A 317 -7.15 -15.02 1.86
CA SER A 317 -6.81 -15.38 3.23
C SER A 317 -5.32 -15.13 3.49
N THR A 318 -4.89 -15.21 4.75
CA THR A 318 -3.46 -15.19 5.06
C THR A 318 -2.71 -16.37 4.43
N GLY A 319 -3.42 -17.48 4.18
CA GLY A 319 -2.89 -18.70 3.58
C GLY A 319 -3.57 -19.06 2.26
N ARG A 320 -3.72 -20.37 2.01
CA ARG A 320 -4.21 -20.93 0.72
C ARG A 320 -5.69 -20.69 0.40
N GLY A 321 -6.45 -20.07 1.31
CA GLY A 321 -7.90 -19.95 1.19
C GLY A 321 -8.64 -21.29 1.13
N LEU A 322 -9.97 -21.25 1.12
CA LEU A 322 -10.81 -22.44 0.98
C LEU A 322 -11.64 -22.31 -0.29
N CYS A 323 -11.58 -23.32 -1.15
CA CYS A 323 -12.35 -23.30 -2.38
C CYS A 323 -13.84 -23.43 -2.09
N ARG A 324 -14.64 -22.55 -2.69
CA ARG A 324 -16.10 -22.55 -2.59
C ARG A 324 -16.72 -22.73 -3.98
N ASP A 325 -17.80 -23.50 -4.02
CA ASP A 325 -18.71 -23.60 -5.17
C ASP A 325 -18.04 -23.83 -6.53
N THR A 326 -17.04 -24.72 -6.57
CA THR A 326 -16.29 -25.08 -7.78
C THR A 326 -16.41 -26.57 -8.10
N THR A 327 -16.35 -26.92 -9.38
CA THR A 327 -16.29 -28.31 -9.87
C THR A 327 -14.86 -28.88 -9.86
N VAL A 328 -13.85 -28.03 -9.66
CA VAL A 328 -12.44 -28.45 -9.58
C VAL A 328 -12.24 -29.31 -8.34
N SER A 329 -11.78 -30.54 -8.52
CA SER A 329 -11.54 -31.49 -7.43
C SER A 329 -10.29 -32.34 -7.69
N PRO A 330 -9.32 -32.40 -6.75
CA PRO A 330 -9.27 -31.64 -5.50
C PRO A 330 -8.91 -30.16 -5.74
N CYS A 331 -9.61 -29.24 -5.08
CA CYS A 331 -9.24 -27.83 -5.02
C CYS A 331 -8.58 -27.57 -3.66
N LEU A 332 -7.28 -27.30 -3.67
CA LEU A 332 -6.44 -27.25 -2.46
C LEU A 332 -5.96 -25.84 -2.11
N ASP A 333 -6.12 -24.88 -3.02
CA ASP A 333 -5.59 -23.52 -2.90
C ASP A 333 -6.44 -22.55 -3.72
N ALA A 334 -7.41 -21.92 -3.05
CA ALA A 334 -8.34 -21.00 -3.69
C ALA A 334 -7.65 -19.69 -4.10
N ASP A 335 -6.69 -19.24 -3.31
CA ASP A 335 -6.01 -17.96 -3.48
C ASP A 335 -5.03 -18.03 -4.67
N ALA A 336 -4.31 -19.15 -4.81
CA ALA A 336 -3.45 -19.39 -5.97
C ALA A 336 -4.26 -19.56 -7.27
N MET A 337 -5.41 -20.24 -7.21
CA MET A 337 -6.30 -20.36 -8.38
C MET A 337 -6.89 -19.02 -8.79
N THR A 338 -7.33 -18.22 -7.82
CA THR A 338 -7.84 -16.86 -8.04
C THR A 338 -6.76 -15.94 -8.61
N THR A 339 -5.55 -16.01 -8.07
CA THR A 339 -4.37 -15.31 -8.63
C THR A 339 -4.12 -15.69 -10.08
N THR A 340 -4.18 -16.98 -10.41
CA THR A 340 -3.93 -17.48 -11.76
C THR A 340 -5.00 -16.98 -12.74
N LEU A 341 -6.26 -16.97 -12.31
CA LEU A 341 -7.37 -16.43 -13.09
C LEU A 341 -7.22 -14.92 -13.31
N LEU A 342 -6.90 -14.16 -12.25
CA LEU A 342 -6.64 -12.72 -12.35
C LEU A 342 -5.46 -12.43 -13.30
N ALA A 343 -4.37 -13.19 -13.20
CA ALA A 343 -3.21 -13.07 -14.09
C ALA A 343 -3.62 -13.22 -15.56
N LYS A 344 -4.38 -14.28 -15.88
CA LYS A 344 -4.89 -14.53 -17.23
C LYS A 344 -5.78 -13.39 -17.72
N ALA A 345 -6.69 -12.90 -16.88
CA ALA A 345 -7.56 -11.79 -17.24
C ALA A 345 -6.78 -10.49 -17.51
N LEU A 346 -5.78 -10.18 -16.69
CA LEU A 346 -4.90 -9.03 -16.90
C LEU A 346 -4.13 -9.13 -18.22
N ASP A 347 -3.63 -10.32 -18.57
CA ASP A 347 -2.90 -10.54 -19.82
C ASP A 347 -3.82 -10.48 -21.06
N SER A 348 -5.01 -11.07 -20.98
CA SER A 348 -5.99 -11.06 -22.07
C SER A 348 -6.59 -9.66 -22.29
N GLU A 349 -6.85 -8.90 -21.23
CA GLU A 349 -7.52 -7.60 -21.32
C GLU A 349 -6.56 -6.43 -21.49
N ASN A 350 -5.34 -6.51 -20.97
CA ASN A 350 -4.35 -5.45 -20.98
C ASN A 350 -4.92 -4.08 -20.54
N PRO A 351 -5.46 -3.98 -19.30
CA PRO A 351 -6.15 -2.78 -18.82
C PRO A 351 -5.18 -1.62 -18.55
N ASP A 352 -5.69 -0.39 -18.68
CA ASP A 352 -5.00 0.84 -18.29
C ASP A 352 -5.11 1.12 -16.78
N LEU A 353 -6.15 0.59 -16.15
CA LEU A 353 -6.40 0.69 -14.71
C LEU A 353 -7.13 -0.57 -14.21
N VAL A 354 -6.75 -1.05 -13.03
CA VAL A 354 -7.53 -2.04 -12.28
C VAL A 354 -8.26 -1.34 -11.14
N VAL A 355 -9.54 -1.65 -10.96
CA VAL A 355 -10.35 -1.17 -9.83
C VAL A 355 -10.82 -2.36 -9.01
N PHE A 356 -10.29 -2.47 -7.79
CA PHE A 356 -10.72 -3.46 -6.81
C PHE A 356 -11.96 -2.95 -6.06
N THR A 357 -13.09 -3.66 -6.12
CA THR A 357 -14.38 -3.18 -5.59
C THR A 357 -14.79 -3.80 -4.25
N GLY A 358 -13.86 -3.89 -3.31
CA GLY A 358 -14.07 -4.37 -1.94
C GLY A 358 -13.94 -5.88 -1.77
N ASP A 359 -13.87 -6.30 -0.50
CA ASP A 359 -13.70 -7.70 -0.04
C ASP A 359 -12.48 -8.36 -0.69
N GLN A 360 -11.35 -7.66 -0.67
CA GLN A 360 -10.07 -8.22 -1.09
C GLN A 360 -9.54 -9.18 -0.02
N LEU A 361 -9.80 -8.88 1.24
CA LEU A 361 -9.59 -9.78 2.37
C LEU A 361 -10.87 -10.59 2.60
N ASN A 362 -10.74 -11.87 2.94
CA ASN A 362 -11.87 -12.76 3.21
C ASN A 362 -12.59 -12.47 4.53
N GLY A 363 -11.94 -11.73 5.44
CA GLY A 363 -12.37 -11.57 6.82
C GLY A 363 -12.48 -12.91 7.54
N GLN A 364 -13.50 -13.00 8.40
CA GLN A 364 -13.92 -14.27 9.03
C GLN A 364 -12.78 -15.02 9.76
N ARG A 365 -11.76 -14.31 10.27
CA ARG A 365 -10.56 -14.87 10.92
C ARG A 365 -9.61 -15.66 10.02
N THR A 366 -9.83 -15.62 8.71
CA THR A 366 -9.00 -16.32 7.72
C THR A 366 -7.94 -15.39 7.11
N SER A 367 -8.24 -14.09 7.01
CA SER A 367 -7.31 -13.00 6.71
C SER A 367 -6.71 -12.38 7.99
N TRP A 368 -6.44 -13.22 9.00
CA TRP A 368 -6.01 -12.80 10.33
C TRP A 368 -4.71 -12.00 10.38
N ASN A 369 -3.98 -11.88 9.27
CA ASN A 369 -2.92 -10.91 9.08
C ASN A 369 -3.11 -10.13 7.78
N SER A 370 -3.76 -8.98 7.85
CA SER A 370 -4.12 -8.15 6.71
C SER A 370 -2.92 -7.80 5.83
N LYS A 371 -1.77 -7.49 6.42
CA LYS A 371 -0.56 -7.10 5.68
C LYS A 371 -0.07 -8.19 4.70
N SER A 372 -0.14 -9.47 5.11
CA SER A 372 0.25 -10.60 4.26
C SER A 372 -0.75 -10.80 3.11
N VAL A 373 -2.03 -10.51 3.35
CA VAL A 373 -3.06 -10.54 2.30
C VAL A 373 -2.87 -9.39 1.30
N LEU A 374 -2.56 -8.19 1.79
CA LEU A 374 -2.33 -7.02 0.93
C LEU A 374 -1.25 -7.29 -0.14
N THR A 375 -0.14 -7.88 0.26
CA THR A 375 0.95 -8.23 -0.67
C THR A 375 0.58 -9.30 -1.69
N GLU A 376 -0.41 -10.12 -1.38
CA GLU A 376 -0.84 -11.22 -2.25
C GLU A 376 -1.85 -10.74 -3.30
N PHE A 377 -2.95 -10.09 -2.90
CA PHE A 377 -4.01 -9.71 -3.86
C PHE A 377 -3.50 -8.70 -4.92
N ALA A 378 -2.59 -7.80 -4.54
CA ALA A 378 -2.07 -6.77 -5.44
C ALA A 378 -0.85 -7.22 -6.28
N LYS A 379 -0.29 -8.41 -6.05
CA LYS A 379 0.98 -8.81 -6.68
C LYS A 379 0.92 -8.81 -8.21
N GLU A 380 -0.22 -9.19 -8.75
CA GLU A 380 -0.45 -9.36 -10.17
C GLU A 380 -0.50 -8.04 -10.95
N VAL A 381 -1.01 -6.99 -10.30
CA VAL A 381 -1.04 -5.63 -10.87
C VAL A 381 0.31 -4.92 -10.66
N ILE A 382 0.95 -5.14 -9.51
CA ILE A 382 2.27 -4.58 -9.20
C ILE A 382 3.34 -5.09 -10.17
N ARG A 383 3.38 -6.41 -10.43
CA ARG A 383 4.37 -7.01 -11.33
C ARG A 383 4.24 -6.52 -12.78
N ARG A 384 3.01 -6.27 -13.22
CA ARG A 384 2.69 -5.73 -14.54
C ARG A 384 2.80 -4.21 -14.61
N ARG A 385 3.05 -3.54 -13.48
CA ARG A 385 3.12 -2.08 -13.36
C ARG A 385 1.82 -1.40 -13.81
N ILE A 386 0.69 -2.07 -13.57
CA ILE A 386 -0.63 -1.55 -13.90
C ILE A 386 -1.08 -0.65 -12.73
N PRO A 387 -1.45 0.61 -12.97
CA PRO A 387 -2.05 1.45 -11.94
C PRO A 387 -3.31 0.80 -11.39
N TRP A 388 -3.55 0.90 -10.09
CA TRP A 388 -4.72 0.28 -9.48
C TRP A 388 -5.32 1.11 -8.35
N ALA A 389 -6.64 1.06 -8.26
CA ALA A 389 -7.46 1.74 -7.25
C ALA A 389 -8.28 0.71 -6.47
N VAL A 390 -8.77 1.10 -5.29
CA VAL A 390 -9.56 0.21 -4.42
C VAL A 390 -10.65 0.98 -3.66
N VAL A 391 -11.80 0.33 -3.46
CA VAL A 391 -12.72 0.62 -2.35
C VAL A 391 -12.75 -0.58 -1.42
N LEU A 392 -13.06 -0.34 -0.15
CA LEU A 392 -13.14 -1.40 0.85
C LEU A 392 -14.57 -1.93 0.96
N GLY A 393 -14.67 -3.21 1.28
CA GLY A 393 -15.91 -3.91 1.56
C GLY A 393 -16.07 -4.29 3.03
N ASN A 394 -17.12 -5.04 3.33
CA ASN A 394 -17.48 -5.40 4.69
C ASN A 394 -16.55 -6.44 5.33
N HIS A 395 -15.81 -7.21 4.55
CA HIS A 395 -14.85 -8.19 5.06
C HIS A 395 -13.46 -7.60 5.32
N ASP A 396 -13.15 -6.45 4.72
CA ASP A 396 -11.79 -5.91 4.69
C ASP A 396 -11.26 -5.45 6.07
N ASP A 397 -12.14 -5.01 6.98
CA ASP A 397 -11.76 -4.51 8.32
C ASP A 397 -12.27 -5.39 9.49
N GLU A 398 -12.52 -6.67 9.24
CA GLU A 398 -13.00 -7.61 10.27
C GLU A 398 -11.92 -8.14 11.23
N ASP A 399 -10.65 -8.14 10.82
CA ASP A 399 -9.57 -8.86 11.49
C ASP A 399 -8.60 -7.95 12.28
N ASP A 400 -7.35 -7.78 11.85
CA ASP A 400 -6.27 -7.18 12.66
C ASP A 400 -6.03 -5.68 12.43
N LEU A 401 -6.49 -5.12 11.31
CA LEU A 401 -6.35 -3.71 10.98
C LEU A 401 -7.71 -3.02 10.83
N SER A 402 -7.79 -1.78 11.30
CA SER A 402 -8.95 -0.94 11.01
C SER A 402 -8.96 -0.51 9.54
N ARG A 403 -10.14 -0.18 9.02
CA ARG A 403 -10.34 0.33 7.65
C ARG A 403 -9.42 1.50 7.28
N LYS A 404 -9.16 2.41 8.23
CA LYS A 404 -8.24 3.55 8.05
C LYS A 404 -6.78 3.12 7.96
N GLU A 405 -6.35 2.19 8.81
CA GLU A 405 -4.99 1.64 8.76
C GLU A 405 -4.77 0.86 7.46
N LEU A 406 -5.78 0.08 7.03
CA LEU A 406 -5.73 -0.65 5.77
C LEU A 406 -5.54 0.28 4.56
N MET A 407 -6.28 1.40 4.50
CA MET A 407 -6.09 2.41 3.43
C MET A 407 -4.74 3.12 3.48
N ASP A 408 -4.18 3.39 4.67
CA ASP A 408 -2.82 3.94 4.79
C ASP A 408 -1.77 2.96 4.24
N HIS A 409 -1.95 1.66 4.46
CA HIS A 409 -1.10 0.63 3.86
C HIS A 409 -1.25 0.60 2.34
N ILE A 410 -2.49 0.52 1.83
CA ILE A 410 -2.80 0.40 0.39
C ILE A 410 -2.31 1.61 -0.40
N SER A 411 -2.51 2.84 0.10
CA SER A 411 -2.07 4.06 -0.60
C SER A 411 -0.54 4.17 -0.76
N ARG A 412 0.22 3.41 0.02
CA ARG A 412 1.70 3.36 -0.02
C ARG A 412 2.24 2.15 -0.77
N MET A 413 1.40 1.39 -1.45
CA MET A 413 1.82 0.25 -2.26
C MET A 413 2.23 0.68 -3.68
N PRO A 414 3.14 -0.05 -4.34
CA PRO A 414 3.58 0.26 -5.70
C PRO A 414 2.40 0.39 -6.68
N PHE A 415 2.42 1.45 -7.49
CA PHE A 415 1.40 1.75 -8.51
C PHE A 415 -0.04 1.93 -7.99
N SER A 416 -0.24 1.94 -6.66
CA SER A 416 -1.52 2.31 -6.07
C SER A 416 -1.81 3.78 -6.38
N VAL A 417 -3.02 4.05 -6.86
CA VAL A 417 -3.56 5.41 -7.01
C VAL A 417 -4.68 5.66 -5.99
N ALA A 418 -4.85 4.76 -5.03
CA ALA A 418 -5.81 4.91 -3.94
C ALA A 418 -5.33 5.95 -2.91
N SER A 419 -6.28 6.60 -2.25
CA SER A 419 -6.01 7.58 -1.20
C SER A 419 -6.88 7.30 0.01
N SER A 420 -6.37 7.53 1.22
CA SER A 420 -7.16 7.41 2.46
C SER A 420 -8.34 8.37 2.50
N GLY A 421 -8.32 9.43 1.69
CA GLY A 421 -9.35 10.45 1.65
C GLY A 421 -9.25 11.44 2.82
N PRO A 422 -10.17 12.42 2.87
CA PRO A 422 -10.19 13.43 3.93
C PRO A 422 -10.56 12.82 5.30
N GLU A 423 -9.92 13.30 6.38
CA GLU A 423 -10.09 12.76 7.73
C GLU A 423 -11.48 13.03 8.35
N ASP A 424 -12.16 14.08 7.88
CA ASP A 424 -13.44 14.58 8.38
C ASP A 424 -14.68 14.01 7.66
N VAL A 425 -14.47 13.09 6.71
CA VAL A 425 -15.54 12.37 6.01
C VAL A 425 -15.69 10.96 6.58
N ASP A 426 -16.93 10.52 6.77
CA ASP A 426 -17.22 9.15 7.22
C ASP A 426 -16.64 8.15 6.22
N GLY A 427 -16.09 7.04 6.71
CA GLY A 427 -15.35 6.13 5.82
C GLY A 427 -13.83 6.34 5.83
N ALA A 428 -13.18 5.75 4.83
CA ALA A 428 -11.77 5.79 4.48
C ALA A 428 -11.69 5.29 3.04
N GLY A 429 -10.91 5.95 2.19
CA GLY A 429 -10.97 5.64 0.76
C GLY A 429 -12.04 6.41 0.00
N ASN A 430 -12.49 7.56 0.52
CA ASN A 430 -13.28 8.52 -0.27
C ASN A 430 -12.32 9.42 -1.08
N TYR A 431 -12.22 9.22 -2.40
CA TYR A 431 -11.31 9.99 -3.26
C TYR A 431 -11.78 10.08 -4.71
N VAL A 432 -11.16 11.00 -5.46
CA VAL A 432 -11.47 11.28 -6.87
C VAL A 432 -10.22 11.14 -7.71
N LEU A 433 -10.29 10.36 -8.79
CA LEU A 433 -9.26 10.28 -9.81
C LEU A 433 -9.72 10.97 -11.09
N LYS A 434 -8.82 11.78 -11.66
CA LYS A 434 -9.06 12.55 -12.88
C LYS A 434 -8.16 12.01 -13.98
N ILE A 435 -8.77 11.44 -15.02
CA ILE A 435 -8.04 10.90 -16.17
C ILE A 435 -8.00 11.98 -17.25
N LYS A 436 -6.78 12.26 -17.72
CA LYS A 436 -6.50 13.40 -18.60
C LYS A 436 -6.25 12.99 -20.05
N SER A 437 -6.35 13.94 -20.96
CA SER A 437 -5.98 13.76 -22.36
C SER A 437 -4.45 13.65 -22.54
N PRO A 438 -3.97 12.91 -23.57
CA PRO A 438 -2.55 12.74 -23.83
C PRO A 438 -1.89 13.96 -24.47
N ASP A 439 -2.67 14.88 -25.03
CA ASP A 439 -2.12 16.07 -25.65
C ASP A 439 -1.60 17.07 -24.59
N PRO A 440 -0.78 18.06 -24.97
CA PRO A 440 -0.17 18.98 -24.00
C PRO A 440 -1.16 19.80 -23.17
N SER A 441 -2.45 19.88 -23.53
CA SER A 441 -3.48 20.53 -22.70
C SER A 441 -3.70 19.80 -21.36
N ALA A 442 -3.41 18.49 -21.30
CA ALA A 442 -3.67 17.63 -20.15
C ALA A 442 -5.10 17.79 -19.60
N THR A 443 -6.07 17.94 -20.50
CA THR A 443 -7.46 18.23 -20.17
C THR A 443 -8.08 17.06 -19.42
N HIS A 444 -8.78 17.33 -18.31
CA HIS A 444 -9.52 16.31 -17.58
C HIS A 444 -10.76 15.89 -18.38
N ILE A 445 -10.80 14.62 -18.82
CA ILE A 445 -11.82 14.11 -19.77
C ILE A 445 -12.58 12.88 -19.26
N LEU A 446 -12.20 12.30 -18.12
CA LEU A 446 -12.96 11.24 -17.44
C LEU A 446 -12.74 11.32 -15.92
N THR A 447 -13.82 11.28 -15.13
CA THR A 447 -13.77 11.31 -13.65
C THR A 447 -14.07 9.93 -13.08
N LEU A 448 -13.31 9.49 -12.07
CA LEU A 448 -13.62 8.30 -11.28
C LEU A 448 -13.82 8.70 -9.81
N TYR A 449 -14.96 8.35 -9.23
CA TYR A 449 -15.26 8.55 -7.81
C TYR A 449 -15.15 7.22 -7.07
N PHE A 450 -14.52 7.24 -5.90
CA PHE A 450 -14.39 6.08 -5.01
C PHE A 450 -14.98 6.46 -3.67
N LEU A 451 -15.92 5.67 -3.19
CA LEU A 451 -16.61 5.91 -1.91
C LEU A 451 -16.56 4.66 -1.05
N ASP A 452 -16.51 4.90 0.25
CA ASP A 452 -16.57 3.86 1.26
C ASP A 452 -18.03 3.56 1.66
N SER A 453 -18.55 2.42 1.25
CA SER A 453 -19.89 1.97 1.66
C SER A 453 -19.96 1.42 3.09
N HIS A 454 -18.84 1.44 3.82
CA HIS A 454 -18.67 0.91 5.16
C HIS A 454 -18.79 -0.63 5.21
N GLY A 455 -18.78 -1.18 6.42
CA GLY A 455 -18.90 -2.62 6.67
C GLY A 455 -20.25 -2.98 7.31
N TYR A 456 -20.22 -3.40 8.58
CA TYR A 456 -21.41 -3.87 9.28
C TYR A 456 -21.93 -2.89 10.34
N ILE A 457 -23.25 -2.77 10.43
CA ILE A 457 -23.92 -2.20 11.61
C ILE A 457 -24.02 -3.30 12.67
N THR A 458 -23.34 -3.11 13.81
CA THR A 458 -23.37 -4.06 14.92
C THR A 458 -24.19 -3.56 16.12
N ALA A 459 -25.01 -4.42 16.70
CA ALA A 459 -25.57 -4.22 18.04
C ALA A 459 -24.60 -4.75 19.09
N ASP A 460 -24.32 -3.92 20.11
CA ASP A 460 -23.43 -4.25 21.20
C ASP A 460 -24.22 -4.77 22.41
N TYR A 461 -23.95 -6.02 22.81
CA TYR A 461 -24.51 -6.66 23.99
C TYR A 461 -23.43 -6.95 25.05
N GLY A 462 -22.36 -6.15 25.07
CA GLY A 462 -21.23 -6.27 25.99
C GLY A 462 -20.23 -7.32 25.51
N LEU A 463 -20.40 -8.57 25.93
CA LEU A 463 -19.45 -9.65 25.60
C LEU A 463 -19.57 -10.16 24.16
N PHE A 464 -20.63 -9.78 23.45
CA PHE A 464 -20.87 -10.19 22.08
C PHE A 464 -21.39 -9.02 21.26
N LYS A 465 -20.90 -8.90 20.04
CA LYS A 465 -21.47 -8.03 19.01
C LYS A 465 -22.24 -8.89 18.03
N GLN A 466 -23.43 -8.44 17.66
CA GLN A 466 -24.25 -9.08 16.65
C GLN A 466 -24.33 -8.17 15.43
N ILE A 467 -24.01 -8.69 14.25
CA ILE A 467 -24.26 -8.01 12.99
C ILE A 467 -25.77 -7.92 12.79
N VAL A 468 -26.29 -6.70 12.60
CA VAL A 468 -27.72 -6.44 12.43
C VAL A 468 -28.06 -6.17 10.97
N ASP A 469 -27.18 -5.45 10.28
CA ASP A 469 -27.35 -5.06 8.89
C ASP A 469 -26.00 -4.67 8.28
N TYR A 470 -25.97 -4.48 6.96
CA TYR A 470 -24.90 -3.74 6.31
C TYR A 470 -25.02 -2.24 6.60
N ASP A 471 -23.88 -1.59 6.73
CA ASP A 471 -23.82 -0.14 6.84
C ASP A 471 -23.99 0.53 5.47
N TYR A 472 -24.00 1.86 5.43
CA TYR A 472 -24.41 2.60 4.23
C TYR A 472 -23.68 3.93 4.09
N ILE A 473 -23.77 4.52 2.91
CA ILE A 473 -23.18 5.84 2.62
C ILE A 473 -23.89 6.92 3.44
N HIS A 474 -23.14 7.64 4.26
CA HIS A 474 -23.65 8.63 5.21
C HIS A 474 -23.69 10.05 4.65
N GLN A 475 -24.48 10.92 5.30
CA GLN A 475 -24.68 12.31 4.89
C GLN A 475 -23.37 13.10 4.64
N ARG A 476 -22.30 12.93 5.43
CA ARG A 476 -21.04 13.65 5.16
C ARG A 476 -20.36 13.23 3.86
N GLN A 477 -20.51 11.97 3.45
CA GLN A 477 -20.03 11.51 2.16
C GLN A 477 -20.86 12.07 1.01
N ILE A 478 -22.17 12.27 1.21
CA ILE A 478 -23.04 12.98 0.26
C ILE A 478 -22.53 14.41 0.06
N ASP A 479 -22.29 15.12 1.16
CA ASP A 479 -21.84 16.52 1.15
C ASP A 479 -20.45 16.65 0.51
N TRP A 480 -19.54 15.72 0.83
CA TRP A 480 -18.22 15.62 0.23
C TRP A 480 -18.29 15.39 -1.29
N PHE A 481 -19.08 14.40 -1.74
CA PHE A 481 -19.25 14.13 -3.17
C PHE A 481 -19.78 15.34 -3.92
N LEU A 482 -20.78 16.04 -3.37
CA LEU A 482 -21.32 17.25 -3.98
C LEU A 482 -20.27 18.37 -4.06
N ALA A 483 -19.43 18.52 -3.04
CA ALA A 483 -18.34 19.48 -3.03
C ALA A 483 -17.27 19.16 -4.10
N GLU A 484 -16.86 17.89 -4.22
CA GLU A 484 -15.92 17.44 -5.26
C GLU A 484 -16.49 17.63 -6.67
N SER A 485 -17.76 17.24 -6.85
CA SER A 485 -18.51 17.42 -8.09
C SER A 485 -18.52 18.88 -8.55
N GLN A 486 -18.74 19.83 -7.63
CA GLN A 486 -18.75 21.26 -7.96
C GLN A 486 -17.39 21.78 -8.45
N GLN A 487 -16.29 21.14 -8.06
CA GLN A 487 -14.94 21.51 -8.51
C GLN A 487 -14.61 20.96 -9.91
N ILE A 488 -15.43 20.07 -10.48
CA ILE A 488 -15.21 19.53 -11.82
C ILE A 488 -15.53 20.60 -12.87
N LYS A 489 -14.49 20.96 -13.62
CA LYS A 489 -14.60 21.94 -14.72
C LYS A 489 -15.39 21.37 -15.88
N TYR A 490 -16.16 22.24 -16.51
CA TYR A 490 -16.86 21.96 -17.76
C TYR A 490 -15.86 21.92 -18.92
N ILE A 491 -16.10 21.03 -19.87
CA ILE A 491 -15.35 20.92 -21.11
C ILE A 491 -16.32 20.87 -22.30
N VAL A 492 -15.81 21.14 -23.51
CA VAL A 492 -16.59 20.95 -24.73
C VAL A 492 -16.58 19.47 -25.08
N ARG A 493 -17.78 18.89 -25.19
CA ARG A 493 -18.02 17.47 -25.46
C ARG A 493 -18.74 17.30 -26.80
N PRO A 494 -18.37 16.33 -27.67
CA PRO A 494 -17.28 15.37 -27.50
C PRO A 494 -15.89 16.04 -27.52
N PHE A 495 -15.00 15.62 -26.63
CA PHE A 495 -13.61 16.10 -26.61
C PHE A 495 -12.87 15.62 -27.87
N ARG A 496 -12.01 16.49 -28.42
CA ARG A 496 -11.13 16.17 -29.54
C ARG A 496 -9.76 16.78 -29.26
N PRO A 497 -8.68 15.97 -29.20
CA PRO A 497 -7.33 16.52 -29.05
C PRO A 497 -7.01 17.42 -30.25
N ASP A 498 -6.58 18.65 -29.99
CA ASP A 498 -6.24 19.63 -31.02
C ASP A 498 -4.80 20.17 -30.90
N GLY A 499 -3.96 19.53 -30.07
CA GLY A 499 -2.52 19.86 -29.99
C GLY A 499 -2.21 21.16 -29.25
N ALA A 500 -3.04 21.55 -28.28
CA ALA A 500 -2.87 22.72 -27.41
C ALA A 500 -3.04 24.08 -28.10
N HIS A 501 -3.78 24.12 -29.22
CA HIS A 501 -4.22 25.37 -29.87
C HIS A 501 -5.15 26.22 -28.97
N ASP A 502 -5.55 25.67 -27.82
CA ASP A 502 -6.52 26.18 -26.86
C ASP A 502 -5.92 26.67 -25.52
N THR A 503 -4.58 26.76 -25.39
CA THR A 503 -3.93 27.37 -24.20
C THR A 503 -4.25 28.88 -24.01
N GLY A 504 -5.14 29.44 -24.83
CA GLY A 504 -5.75 30.75 -24.59
C GLY A 504 -6.74 30.71 -23.43
N ASN A 505 -6.46 31.47 -22.37
CA ASN A 505 -7.34 31.80 -21.23
C ASN A 505 -8.63 30.97 -21.13
N ILE A 506 -8.61 29.99 -20.20
CA ILE A 506 -9.68 29.09 -19.72
C ILE A 506 -11.08 29.73 -19.52
N THR A 507 -11.20 31.06 -19.62
CA THR A 507 -12.43 31.83 -19.47
C THR A 507 -12.98 32.42 -20.78
N SER A 508 -12.28 32.31 -21.91
CA SER A 508 -12.75 32.84 -23.20
C SER A 508 -13.71 31.85 -23.90
N ARG A 509 -14.96 31.84 -23.42
CA ARG A 509 -16.19 31.42 -24.12
C ARG A 509 -15.97 30.61 -25.42
N VAL A 510 -15.58 29.34 -25.31
CA VAL A 510 -15.76 28.41 -26.43
C VAL A 510 -17.27 28.18 -26.52
N LYS A 511 -17.93 28.89 -27.44
CA LYS A 511 -19.32 28.56 -27.80
C LYS A 511 -19.28 27.16 -28.40
N ALA A 512 -19.97 26.21 -27.76
CA ALA A 512 -20.16 24.89 -28.34
C ALA A 512 -20.73 25.02 -29.77
N GLY A 513 -20.04 24.43 -30.74
CA GLY A 513 -20.50 24.40 -32.13
C GLY A 513 -21.70 23.46 -32.31
N ALA A 514 -22.19 23.34 -33.54
CA ALA A 514 -23.28 22.41 -33.86
C ALA A 514 -22.86 20.96 -33.50
N GLY A 515 -23.64 20.31 -32.64
CA GLY A 515 -23.36 18.94 -32.15
C GLY A 515 -22.38 18.84 -30.97
N GLN A 516 -21.96 19.97 -30.39
CA GLN A 516 -21.17 20.01 -29.17
C GLN A 516 -22.00 20.54 -28.00
N LYS A 517 -21.62 20.15 -26.77
CA LYS A 517 -22.20 20.68 -25.52
C LYS A 517 -21.11 21.06 -24.54
N LEU A 518 -21.38 22.07 -23.70
CA LEU A 518 -20.55 22.38 -22.54
C LEU A 518 -21.07 21.54 -21.36
N ALA A 519 -20.30 20.55 -20.94
CA ALA A 519 -20.66 19.64 -19.86
C ALA A 519 -19.40 19.14 -19.15
N LYS A 520 -19.54 18.70 -17.91
CA LYS A 520 -18.48 17.98 -17.20
C LYS A 520 -18.13 16.67 -17.96
N PRO A 521 -16.89 16.17 -17.78
CA PRO A 521 -16.53 14.81 -18.17
C PRO A 521 -17.57 13.78 -17.72
N ASN A 522 -17.74 12.69 -18.48
CA ASN A 522 -18.46 11.54 -17.95
C ASN A 522 -17.75 11.06 -16.68
N ALA A 523 -18.53 10.52 -15.74
CA ALA A 523 -17.98 9.96 -14.51
C ALA A 523 -18.42 8.51 -14.29
N LEU A 524 -17.52 7.70 -13.74
CA LEU A 524 -17.84 6.41 -13.12
C LEU A 524 -17.63 6.53 -11.62
N MET A 525 -18.38 5.74 -10.85
CA MET A 525 -18.27 5.69 -9.40
C MET A 525 -18.16 4.25 -8.93
N PHE A 526 -17.39 4.00 -7.88
CA PHE A 526 -17.22 2.68 -7.29
C PHE A 526 -17.42 2.75 -5.78
N TYR A 527 -18.17 1.79 -5.25
CA TYR A 527 -18.32 1.49 -3.82
C TYR A 527 -18.79 0.04 -3.68
N HIS A 528 -18.48 -0.60 -2.57
CA HIS A 528 -18.63 -2.05 -2.48
C HIS A 528 -20.10 -2.49 -2.31
N ILE A 529 -20.75 -2.11 -1.20
CA ILE A 529 -22.13 -2.51 -0.88
C ILE A 529 -23.12 -1.70 -1.72
N PRO A 530 -24.02 -2.34 -2.49
CA PRO A 530 -24.98 -1.64 -3.33
C PRO A 530 -25.98 -0.84 -2.48
N ILE A 531 -26.33 0.36 -2.94
CA ILE A 531 -27.43 1.13 -2.32
C ILE A 531 -28.78 0.51 -2.67
N PRO A 532 -29.84 0.71 -1.86
CA PRO A 532 -31.16 0.11 -2.12
C PRO A 532 -31.72 0.39 -3.53
N GLU A 533 -31.49 1.58 -4.07
CA GLU A 533 -31.98 1.97 -5.39
C GLU A 533 -31.40 1.15 -6.54
N THR A 534 -30.27 0.47 -6.33
CA THR A 534 -29.67 -0.50 -7.26
C THR A 534 -30.67 -1.59 -7.64
N PHE A 535 -31.56 -1.97 -6.73
CA PHE A 535 -32.52 -3.06 -6.92
C PHE A 535 -33.88 -2.60 -7.46
N ASN A 536 -34.07 -1.30 -7.68
CA ASN A 536 -35.29 -0.77 -8.32
C ASN A 536 -35.48 -1.33 -9.75
N SER A 537 -36.71 -1.20 -10.25
CA SER A 537 -37.07 -1.54 -11.63
C SER A 537 -36.17 -0.80 -12.63
N ALA A 538 -35.75 -1.51 -13.67
CA ALA A 538 -34.97 -0.91 -14.74
C ALA A 538 -35.78 0.13 -15.52
N ASP A 539 -35.10 1.15 -16.01
CA ASP A 539 -35.59 2.00 -17.09
C ASP A 539 -35.96 1.12 -18.31
N VAL A 540 -36.84 1.61 -19.18
CA VAL A 540 -37.24 0.89 -20.40
C VAL A 540 -36.89 1.68 -21.65
N ASP A 541 -36.63 0.99 -22.75
CA ASP A 541 -36.44 1.61 -24.06
C ASP A 541 -37.78 2.06 -24.70
N SER A 542 -37.71 2.62 -25.91
CA SER A 542 -38.88 3.07 -26.68
C SER A 542 -39.86 1.95 -27.05
N HIS A 543 -39.46 0.69 -26.94
CA HIS A 543 -40.29 -0.49 -27.18
C HIS A 543 -40.78 -1.14 -25.87
N GLY A 544 -40.48 -0.54 -24.71
CA GLY A 544 -40.84 -1.06 -23.39
C GLY A 544 -39.94 -2.20 -22.89
N LYS A 545 -38.80 -2.46 -23.53
CA LYS A 545 -37.85 -3.47 -23.07
C LYS A 545 -37.00 -2.91 -21.91
N PRO A 546 -36.85 -3.66 -20.79
CA PRO A 546 -35.98 -3.25 -19.69
C PRO A 546 -34.53 -3.04 -20.13
N LEU A 547 -33.92 -1.96 -19.63
CA LEU A 547 -32.50 -1.65 -19.80
C LEU A 547 -31.67 -2.43 -18.77
N LEU A 548 -31.60 -3.74 -18.98
CA LEU A 548 -30.92 -4.71 -18.14
C LEU A 548 -30.18 -5.73 -19.01
N VAL A 549 -28.94 -6.04 -18.64
CA VAL A 549 -28.14 -7.12 -19.23
C VAL A 549 -27.40 -7.87 -18.12
N GLY A 550 -27.25 -9.19 -18.22
CA GLY A 550 -26.69 -10.05 -17.17
C GLY A 550 -27.73 -10.57 -16.18
N ASN A 551 -27.27 -11.06 -15.03
CA ASN A 551 -28.08 -11.85 -14.09
C ASN A 551 -28.01 -11.32 -12.66
N GLN A 552 -29.07 -11.59 -11.90
CA GLN A 552 -29.11 -11.45 -10.44
C GLN A 552 -29.50 -12.81 -9.87
N PHE A 553 -28.58 -13.44 -9.13
CA PHE A 553 -28.86 -14.68 -8.42
C PHE A 553 -28.81 -14.52 -6.91
N ASP A 554 -28.21 -13.43 -6.42
CA ASP A 554 -28.28 -13.04 -5.01
C ASP A 554 -29.63 -12.38 -4.70
N ALA A 555 -30.01 -12.46 -3.42
CA ALA A 555 -30.99 -11.52 -2.89
C ALA A 555 -30.37 -10.11 -2.83
N ASP A 556 -31.20 -9.10 -2.63
CA ASP A 556 -30.74 -7.72 -2.53
C ASP A 556 -29.73 -7.58 -1.36
N GLY A 557 -28.43 -7.46 -1.69
CA GLY A 557 -27.34 -7.32 -0.72
C GLY A 557 -27.12 -5.90 -0.20
N GLY A 558 -28.03 -4.97 -0.50
CA GLY A 558 -27.93 -3.60 0.00
C GLY A 558 -28.34 -3.46 1.46
N SER A 559 -27.85 -2.40 2.12
CA SER A 559 -28.33 -2.01 3.46
C SER A 559 -29.84 -1.76 3.46
N LYS A 560 -30.52 -2.07 4.56
CA LYS A 560 -31.95 -1.70 4.72
C LYS A 560 -32.12 -0.23 5.10
N LYS A 561 -31.01 0.47 5.37
CA LYS A 561 -30.97 1.90 5.70
C LYS A 561 -30.29 2.69 4.57
N ASN A 562 -30.62 3.97 4.49
CA ASN A 562 -30.09 4.86 3.46
C ASN A 562 -30.29 6.32 3.88
N ASP A 563 -29.25 7.15 3.78
CA ASP A 563 -29.35 8.61 3.98
C ASP A 563 -29.89 9.34 2.72
N GLY A 564 -30.20 8.59 1.67
CA GLY A 564 -30.74 9.10 0.41
C GLY A 564 -29.66 9.49 -0.59
N PHE A 565 -28.52 8.77 -0.61
CA PHE A 565 -27.37 9.08 -1.46
C PHE A 565 -27.77 9.20 -2.95
N PHE A 566 -28.57 8.28 -3.48
CA PHE A 566 -28.98 8.33 -4.88
C PHE A 566 -29.68 9.63 -5.25
N LYS A 567 -30.70 10.02 -4.46
CA LYS A 567 -31.48 11.23 -4.72
C LYS A 567 -30.69 12.52 -4.41
N LYS A 568 -30.05 12.58 -3.23
CA LYS A 568 -29.41 13.80 -2.72
C LYS A 568 -28.07 14.10 -3.39
N ALA A 569 -27.33 13.08 -3.84
CA ALA A 569 -26.06 13.23 -4.53
C ALA A 569 -26.18 12.94 -6.03
N ILE A 570 -26.42 11.69 -6.41
CA ILE A 570 -26.29 11.25 -7.81
C ILE A 570 -27.22 12.01 -8.75
N LEU A 571 -28.52 12.08 -8.44
CA LEU A 571 -29.51 12.78 -9.27
C LEU A 571 -29.44 14.30 -9.15
N SER A 572 -28.80 14.82 -8.09
CA SER A 572 -28.68 16.27 -7.83
C SER A 572 -27.38 16.87 -8.38
N ALA A 573 -26.46 16.05 -8.90
CA ALA A 573 -25.19 16.45 -9.50
C ALA A 573 -25.23 16.27 -11.03
N PRO A 574 -25.77 17.23 -11.80
CA PRO A 574 -25.88 17.10 -13.24
C PRO A 574 -24.54 17.30 -13.96
N GLU A 575 -24.39 16.69 -15.13
CA GLU A 575 -23.25 16.91 -16.03
C GLU A 575 -23.22 18.33 -16.61
N GLY A 576 -24.36 19.02 -16.62
CA GLY A 576 -24.45 20.39 -17.10
C GLY A 576 -25.80 21.03 -16.81
N SER A 577 -26.30 21.87 -17.72
CA SER A 577 -27.54 22.63 -17.48
C SER A 577 -28.81 21.78 -17.50
N GLN A 578 -28.75 20.60 -18.11
CA GLN A 578 -29.84 19.62 -18.12
C GLN A 578 -29.74 18.71 -16.89
N PRO A 579 -30.86 18.21 -16.35
CA PRO A 579 -30.88 17.35 -15.16
C PRO A 579 -30.43 15.91 -15.48
N ILE A 580 -29.34 15.76 -16.21
CA ILE A 580 -28.72 14.49 -16.56
C ILE A 580 -27.56 14.27 -15.57
N PRO A 581 -27.57 13.21 -14.74
CA PRO A 581 -26.51 12.94 -13.76
C PRO A 581 -25.12 12.92 -14.40
N GLU A 582 -24.10 13.47 -13.74
CA GLU A 582 -22.72 13.40 -14.23
C GLU A 582 -22.14 11.99 -14.15
N VAL A 583 -22.49 11.26 -13.08
CA VAL A 583 -22.14 9.85 -12.89
C VAL A 583 -23.03 9.01 -13.78
N LYS A 584 -22.40 8.25 -14.68
CA LYS A 584 -23.09 7.45 -15.68
C LYS A 584 -23.17 5.98 -15.31
N VAL A 585 -22.12 5.50 -14.64
CA VAL A 585 -21.99 4.10 -14.23
C VAL A 585 -21.52 4.06 -12.78
N ILE A 586 -22.15 3.21 -12.00
CA ILE A 586 -21.80 2.86 -10.64
C ILE A 586 -21.42 1.38 -10.64
N GLY A 587 -20.19 1.06 -10.21
CA GLY A 587 -19.66 -0.28 -10.08
C GLY A 587 -19.72 -0.78 -8.64
N ASN A 588 -20.29 -1.97 -8.43
CA ASN A 588 -20.42 -2.62 -7.11
C ASN A 588 -19.74 -4.00 -7.06
N GLY A 589 -19.38 -4.44 -5.85
CA GLY A 589 -19.00 -5.83 -5.55
C GLY A 589 -20.11 -6.50 -4.74
N HIS A 590 -19.75 -7.19 -3.65
CA HIS A 590 -20.63 -7.69 -2.58
C HIS A 590 -21.55 -8.88 -2.95
N ASP A 591 -22.28 -8.76 -4.05
CA ASP A 591 -23.18 -9.80 -4.54
C ASP A 591 -22.44 -10.69 -5.55
N HIS A 592 -21.88 -11.81 -5.08
CA HIS A 592 -20.86 -12.56 -5.84
C HIS A 592 -21.42 -13.35 -7.03
N ILE A 593 -22.72 -13.60 -7.08
CA ILE A 593 -23.41 -14.27 -8.19
C ILE A 593 -24.39 -13.33 -8.89
N THR A 594 -24.19 -12.02 -8.72
CA THR A 594 -24.88 -10.96 -9.45
C THR A 594 -23.90 -10.26 -10.36
N ASP A 595 -24.26 -10.11 -11.64
CA ASP A 595 -23.37 -9.59 -12.67
C ASP A 595 -24.09 -8.77 -13.73
N PHE A 596 -25.24 -8.21 -13.38
CA PHE A 596 -25.97 -7.36 -14.28
C PHE A 596 -25.35 -5.98 -14.43
N CYS A 597 -25.64 -5.33 -15.56
CA CYS A 597 -25.74 -3.87 -15.65
C CYS A 597 -27.22 -3.50 -15.83
N LYS A 598 -27.75 -2.66 -14.94
CA LYS A 598 -29.15 -2.22 -14.93
C LYS A 598 -29.22 -0.71 -14.87
N ARG A 599 -29.99 -0.09 -15.77
CA ARG A 599 -30.20 1.35 -15.75
C ARG A 599 -31.37 1.70 -14.85
N VAL A 600 -31.17 2.59 -13.89
CA VAL A 600 -32.21 3.12 -13.01
C VAL A 600 -32.10 4.64 -13.01
N GLN A 601 -33.18 5.32 -13.42
CA GLN A 601 -33.27 6.78 -13.47
C GLN A 601 -32.09 7.43 -14.19
N GLY A 602 -31.68 6.83 -15.31
CA GLY A 602 -30.62 7.35 -16.16
C GLY A 602 -29.20 6.90 -15.82
N VAL A 603 -28.97 6.21 -14.69
CA VAL A 603 -27.66 5.75 -14.20
C VAL A 603 -27.55 4.22 -14.28
N TRP A 604 -26.42 3.71 -14.75
CA TRP A 604 -26.16 2.27 -14.79
C TRP A 604 -25.54 1.76 -13.51
N PHE A 605 -26.14 0.76 -12.88
CA PHE A 605 -25.54 -0.01 -11.78
C PHE A 605 -25.02 -1.33 -12.33
N CYS A 606 -23.73 -1.60 -12.12
CA CYS A 606 -23.02 -2.72 -12.71
C CYS A 606 -22.23 -3.50 -11.65
N PHE A 607 -22.59 -4.75 -11.43
CA PHE A 607 -21.86 -5.62 -10.50
C PHE A 607 -20.61 -6.22 -11.16
N GLY A 608 -19.50 -6.30 -10.42
CA GLY A 608 -18.24 -6.86 -10.91
C GLY A 608 -18.31 -8.35 -11.26
N GLY A 609 -19.26 -9.08 -10.68
CA GLY A 609 -19.35 -10.53 -10.71
C GLY A 609 -18.37 -11.20 -9.74
N GLY A 610 -18.46 -12.52 -9.55
CA GLY A 610 -17.60 -13.27 -8.63
C GLY A 610 -16.39 -13.91 -9.31
N GLY A 611 -15.24 -13.25 -9.29
CA GLY A 611 -14.00 -13.72 -9.93
C GLY A 611 -13.07 -14.56 -9.04
N SER A 612 -13.49 -14.91 -7.82
CA SER A 612 -12.66 -15.61 -6.84
C SER A 612 -13.13 -17.04 -6.59
N TYR A 613 -12.19 -17.96 -6.37
CA TYR A 613 -12.48 -19.31 -5.89
C TYR A 613 -12.65 -19.38 -4.36
N ALA A 614 -12.26 -18.35 -3.62
CA ALA A 614 -12.41 -18.26 -2.16
C ALA A 614 -13.75 -17.62 -1.74
N ALA A 615 -14.27 -16.71 -2.57
CA ALA A 615 -15.59 -16.14 -2.42
C ALA A 615 -16.68 -17.19 -2.73
N TYR A 616 -17.82 -17.09 -2.03
CA TYR A 616 -18.96 -17.95 -2.37
C TYR A 616 -19.36 -17.74 -3.83
N GLY A 617 -19.91 -18.78 -4.45
CA GLY A 617 -20.29 -18.78 -5.84
C GLY A 617 -21.51 -19.65 -6.10
N ARG A 618 -21.64 -20.12 -7.34
CA ARG A 618 -22.71 -21.02 -7.72
C ARG A 618 -22.24 -21.95 -8.83
N LEU A 619 -22.50 -23.25 -8.70
CA LEU A 619 -22.25 -24.21 -9.77
C LEU A 619 -23.03 -23.81 -11.04
N GLY A 620 -22.33 -23.71 -12.16
CA GLY A 620 -22.87 -23.21 -13.44
C GLY A 620 -22.85 -21.69 -13.58
N PHE A 621 -22.26 -20.96 -12.63
CA PHE A 621 -21.95 -19.55 -12.75
C PHE A 621 -20.43 -19.38 -12.81
N ASP A 622 -19.90 -19.29 -14.03
CA ASP A 622 -18.47 -19.18 -14.27
C ASP A 622 -17.87 -17.97 -13.55
N ARG A 623 -16.67 -18.13 -13.00
CA ARG A 623 -15.90 -17.01 -12.42
C ARG A 623 -15.61 -15.99 -13.52
N ARG A 624 -15.73 -14.70 -13.23
CA ARG A 624 -15.63 -13.64 -14.24
C ARG A 624 -15.20 -12.30 -13.66
N TYR A 625 -14.65 -11.45 -14.53
CA TYR A 625 -14.37 -10.05 -14.23
C TYR A 625 -15.05 -9.13 -15.24
N ARG A 626 -15.47 -7.95 -14.79
CA ARG A 626 -16.07 -6.95 -15.66
C ARG A 626 -15.02 -6.00 -16.24
N VAL A 627 -15.20 -5.67 -17.50
CA VAL A 627 -14.40 -4.65 -18.19
C VAL A 627 -15.28 -3.45 -18.51
N TYR A 628 -14.71 -2.26 -18.36
CA TYR A 628 -15.21 -1.02 -18.96
C TYR A 628 -14.21 -0.55 -20.00
N GLU A 629 -14.64 -0.46 -21.25
CA GLU A 629 -13.88 0.12 -22.34
C GLU A 629 -14.46 1.50 -22.64
N ILE A 630 -13.71 2.53 -22.22
CA ILE A 630 -14.05 3.92 -22.47
C ILE A 630 -13.40 4.30 -23.80
N SER A 631 -14.18 4.82 -24.73
CA SER A 631 -13.74 5.22 -26.07
C SER A 631 -14.24 6.62 -26.41
N ASP A 632 -13.86 7.12 -27.59
CA ASP A 632 -14.20 8.47 -28.05
C ASP A 632 -13.78 9.55 -27.04
N TRP A 633 -12.60 9.39 -26.43
CA TRP A 633 -12.04 10.34 -25.46
C TRP A 633 -12.92 10.59 -24.24
N GLY A 634 -13.61 9.55 -23.74
CA GLY A 634 -14.45 9.64 -22.55
C GLY A 634 -15.95 9.64 -22.82
N GLU A 635 -16.38 9.69 -24.09
CA GLU A 635 -17.80 9.84 -24.44
C GLU A 635 -18.59 8.54 -24.45
N THR A 636 -17.97 7.46 -24.90
CA THR A 636 -18.61 6.15 -25.06
C THR A 636 -18.10 5.19 -23.98
N ILE A 637 -19.00 4.54 -23.24
CA ILE A 637 -18.67 3.54 -22.23
C ILE A 637 -19.30 2.22 -22.64
N ARG A 638 -18.46 1.27 -23.05
CA ARG A 638 -18.81 -0.12 -23.33
C ARG A 638 -18.45 -0.99 -22.13
N SER A 639 -19.27 -1.98 -21.81
CA SER A 639 -18.98 -2.96 -20.75
C SER A 639 -19.28 -4.37 -21.23
N TYR A 640 -18.48 -5.30 -20.76
CA TYR A 640 -18.63 -6.74 -20.96
C TYR A 640 -17.98 -7.48 -19.79
N LYS A 641 -18.14 -8.81 -19.74
CA LYS A 641 -17.45 -9.66 -18.75
C LYS A 641 -16.58 -10.68 -19.47
N ARG A 642 -15.40 -10.98 -18.91
CA ARG A 642 -14.55 -12.09 -19.32
C ARG A 642 -14.63 -13.21 -18.30
N THR A 643 -14.94 -14.42 -18.73
CA THR A 643 -15.07 -15.60 -17.86
C THR A 643 -13.74 -16.33 -17.67
N GLU A 644 -13.69 -17.27 -16.72
CA GLU A 644 -12.54 -18.17 -16.49
C GLU A 644 -12.15 -19.00 -17.72
N PHE A 645 -13.12 -19.24 -18.61
CA PHE A 645 -12.93 -19.92 -19.89
C PHE A 645 -12.49 -18.99 -21.03
N ASP A 646 -12.18 -17.72 -20.72
CA ASP A 646 -11.74 -16.70 -21.68
C ASP A 646 -12.84 -16.22 -22.65
N GLU A 647 -14.11 -16.48 -22.32
CA GLU A 647 -15.25 -16.05 -23.13
C GLU A 647 -15.69 -14.62 -22.77
N ILE A 648 -16.06 -13.82 -23.77
CA ILE A 648 -16.67 -12.51 -23.60
C ILE A 648 -18.18 -12.66 -23.63
N ILE A 649 -18.87 -12.19 -22.58
CA ILE A 649 -20.33 -12.23 -22.47
C ILE A 649 -20.91 -10.85 -22.11
N ASP A 650 -22.19 -10.66 -22.42
CA ASP A 650 -22.97 -9.47 -22.09
C ASP A 650 -22.33 -8.15 -22.54
N ASP A 651 -21.80 -8.17 -23.77
CA ASP A 651 -21.15 -7.04 -24.41
C ASP A 651 -22.15 -5.98 -24.87
N VAL A 652 -22.08 -4.80 -24.24
CA VAL A 652 -23.05 -3.72 -24.44
C VAL A 652 -22.40 -2.35 -24.36
N VAL A 653 -22.90 -1.40 -25.15
CA VAL A 653 -22.62 0.03 -24.95
C VAL A 653 -23.63 0.59 -23.95
N LEU A 654 -23.15 1.08 -22.82
CA LEU A 654 -23.99 1.65 -21.75
C LEU A 654 -24.26 3.14 -21.99
N VAL A 655 -23.26 3.87 -22.48
CA VAL A 655 -23.28 5.33 -22.61
C VAL A 655 -22.64 5.71 -23.94
N GLY A 656 -23.16 6.74 -24.59
CA GLY A 656 -22.61 7.27 -25.83
C GLY A 656 -23.26 6.71 -27.08
N LYS A 657 -22.52 6.71 -28.19
CA LYS A 657 -23.05 6.32 -29.50
C LYS A 657 -23.33 4.81 -29.52
N GLY A 658 -24.54 4.43 -29.91
CA GLY A 658 -24.96 3.03 -29.94
C GLY A 658 -25.32 2.44 -28.56
N ALA A 659 -25.53 3.30 -27.55
CA ALA A 659 -25.94 2.86 -26.23
C ALA A 659 -27.25 2.06 -26.25
N MET A 660 -27.37 1.05 -25.40
CA MET A 660 -28.57 0.24 -25.27
C MET A 660 -29.79 1.11 -24.95
N GLY A 661 -30.85 0.96 -25.74
CA GLY A 661 -32.05 1.79 -25.64
C GLY A 661 -31.98 3.15 -26.34
N SER A 662 -30.88 3.49 -27.02
CA SER A 662 -30.85 4.63 -27.95
C SER A 662 -31.44 4.21 -29.30
N SER A 663 -32.25 5.10 -29.89
CA SER A 663 -32.91 4.92 -31.18
C SER A 663 -32.02 5.32 -32.35
#